data_AF-A0A3R6S0A8-F1
#
_entry.id   AF-A0A3R6S0A8-F1
#
_cell.length_a   1.000
_cell.length_b   1.000
_cell.length_c   1.000
_cell.angle_alpha   90.00
_cell.angle_beta   90.00
_cell.angle_gamma   90.00
#
_symmetry.space_group_name_H-M   'P 1'
#
loop_
_entity.id
_entity.type
_entity.pdbx_description
1 polymer ?
#
loop_
_entity_poly.entity_id
_entity_poly.type
_entity_poly.pdbx_seq_one_letter_code
_entity_poly.pdbx_strand_id
1 'polypeptide(L)'
;MNMQMNQQFDLAFNFLQNTGTHLFLTGKAGTGKTTFLKKLKEVSPKRMIIVAPTGVAAINAGGVTIHSFFQLPFGPYIPSANREGNQSNNYMNKFSRDKINIIRSMDLLVIDEVSMVRADLLDAISDVLCRYKDRTKPFGGVQLLLIGDLQQLAPVAKEEEWNLLKEHYPSTFFFDSKALRESNYYCIELTQVYRQSDSSFINLLNNIRENRFDDDTLHCLNQRYIPDFTPDDGQGYITLTTHNYQAQQLNNRKLAELPGKSYTFNAEINNDFPEYSYPTDQHLELKCGAQVMFVKNDSSGEHRYYNGKIGKIVFINPNKITVVGEDGNEIQVEKETWSNVKYTINPETKEITETIAGTFSQYPLKTAWAITIHKSQGLTFDHAIIDASAAFSHGQVYVALSRCKTLEGLVLSSPITRNAMIKDLRIQEFSSTVAEKQPQKEQLELAQQEYFLELALELFNFESIQQRLQYAAYMVYTHLQKLYPELNTQYANTRDAFRSVITEVGGRFQQQLTRMITGNPNYREDEAIQERVRKGVTYFIEHIDSLCTSLEENSAVEIDNKESRKAVNNAVGKFTEELHLKQETLKACQNGFSVVGYLSAKAKASIEPPASTKKRSERSSSQTAKVEISSDILHPDLYNSIRNWRYELAVEKELPPYTILQQKALLGIVNTLPTNSKELLAIPGIGKKVIENYGSILLKLVDEFRKG
;
A
#
# COMPACT_ATOMS: atom_id res chain seq x y z
N MET A 1 14.97 5.26 -30.03
CA MET A 1 13.88 6.01 -30.67
C MET A 1 13.54 7.16 -29.73
N ASN A 2 13.95 8.39 -30.05
CA ASN A 2 13.76 9.55 -29.18
C ASN A 2 12.28 9.94 -29.15
N MET A 3 11.57 9.55 -28.10
CA MET A 3 10.27 10.11 -27.74
C MET A 3 10.45 11.61 -27.56
N GLN A 4 9.88 12.43 -28.44
CA GLN A 4 9.56 13.81 -28.08
C GLN A 4 8.73 13.73 -26.80
N MET A 5 9.31 14.17 -25.67
CA MET A 5 8.66 14.18 -24.36
C MET A 5 7.36 14.97 -24.50
N ASN A 6 6.23 14.28 -24.41
CA ASN A 6 4.91 14.89 -24.50
C ASN A 6 4.78 15.88 -23.33
N GLN A 7 4.50 17.16 -23.60
CA GLN A 7 4.38 18.20 -22.57
C GLN A 7 3.41 17.81 -21.45
N GLN A 8 2.39 17.02 -21.76
CA GLN A 8 1.41 16.50 -20.80
C GLN A 8 2.02 15.48 -19.83
N PHE A 9 2.95 14.65 -20.31
CA PHE A 9 3.67 13.70 -19.46
C PHE A 9 4.57 14.46 -18.48
N ASP A 10 5.34 15.42 -18.98
CA ASP A 10 6.24 16.21 -18.14
C ASP A 10 5.47 17.03 -17.10
N LEU A 11 4.32 17.59 -17.48
CA LEU A 11 3.42 18.28 -16.55
C LEU A 11 2.93 17.33 -15.44
N ALA A 12 2.46 16.14 -15.81
CA ALA A 12 2.01 15.12 -14.86
C ALA A 12 3.14 14.66 -13.92
N PHE A 13 4.35 14.42 -14.45
CA PHE A 13 5.53 14.09 -13.64
C PHE A 13 5.84 15.18 -12.62
N ASN A 14 5.84 16.44 -13.04
CA ASN A 14 6.15 17.55 -12.15
C ASN A 14 5.11 17.72 -11.03
N PHE A 15 3.82 17.52 -11.31
CA PHE A 15 2.78 17.51 -10.27
C PHE A 15 3.01 16.38 -9.26
N LEU A 16 3.25 15.17 -9.76
CA LEU A 16 3.35 13.99 -8.90
C LEU A 16 4.61 13.99 -8.04
N GLN A 17 5.73 14.49 -8.57
CA GLN A 17 6.99 14.52 -7.82
C GLN A 17 7.05 15.70 -6.85
N ASN A 18 6.57 16.88 -7.25
CA ASN A 18 6.87 18.13 -6.57
C ASN A 18 5.68 18.80 -5.87
N THR A 19 4.49 18.18 -5.86
CA THR A 19 3.29 18.73 -5.18
C THR A 19 2.60 17.68 -4.32
N GLY A 20 1.69 18.09 -3.44
CA GLY A 20 0.78 17.20 -2.70
C GLY A 20 -0.58 16.99 -3.37
N THR A 21 -0.81 17.61 -4.54
CA THR A 21 -2.13 17.72 -5.16
C THR A 21 -2.51 16.46 -5.92
N HIS A 22 -3.74 15.97 -5.75
CA HIS A 22 -4.19 14.79 -6.49
C HIS A 22 -4.26 15.09 -7.99
N LEU A 23 -4.04 14.05 -8.80
CA LEU A 23 -4.06 14.14 -10.26
C LEU A 23 -4.95 13.07 -10.85
N PHE A 24 -5.88 13.47 -11.72
CA PHE A 24 -6.61 12.58 -12.60
C PHE A 24 -5.99 12.61 -14.00
N LEU A 25 -5.33 11.51 -14.37
CA LEU A 25 -4.75 11.32 -15.69
C LEU A 25 -5.71 10.51 -16.56
N THR A 26 -6.36 11.19 -17.49
CA THR A 26 -7.30 10.60 -18.44
C THR A 26 -6.73 10.60 -19.86
N GLY A 27 -7.44 9.96 -20.78
CA GLY A 27 -7.12 9.98 -22.19
C GLY A 27 -7.72 8.79 -22.91
N LYS A 28 -7.81 8.92 -24.23
CA LYS A 28 -8.36 7.89 -25.12
C LYS A 28 -7.65 6.54 -24.95
N ALA A 29 -8.29 5.47 -25.43
CA ALA A 29 -7.62 4.19 -25.55
C ALA A 29 -6.32 4.32 -26.38
N GLY A 30 -5.22 3.74 -25.91
CA GLY A 30 -3.95 3.76 -26.65
C GLY A 30 -3.11 5.04 -26.53
N THR A 31 -3.38 5.91 -25.57
CA THR A 31 -2.61 7.16 -25.37
C THR A 31 -1.34 7.03 -24.52
N GLY A 32 -0.96 5.81 -24.13
CA GLY A 32 0.29 5.55 -23.39
C GLY A 32 0.21 5.67 -21.86
N LYS A 33 -1.01 5.64 -21.25
CA LYS A 33 -1.21 5.66 -19.78
C LYS A 33 -0.34 4.63 -19.02
N THR A 34 -0.33 3.38 -19.47
CA THR A 34 0.48 2.32 -18.86
C THR A 34 1.99 2.58 -18.99
N THR A 35 2.43 3.17 -20.12
CA THR A 35 3.83 3.55 -20.33
C THR A 35 4.24 4.68 -19.39
N PHE A 36 3.36 5.66 -19.18
CA PHE A 36 3.55 6.72 -18.19
C PHE A 36 3.74 6.15 -16.79
N LEU A 37 2.86 5.23 -16.36
CA LEU A 37 2.93 4.60 -15.04
C LEU A 37 4.27 3.85 -14.82
N LYS A 38 4.74 3.09 -15.81
CA LYS A 38 6.02 2.38 -15.73
C LYS A 38 7.19 3.34 -15.49
N LYS A 39 7.26 4.43 -16.27
CA LYS A 39 8.31 5.45 -16.12
C LYS A 39 8.21 6.19 -14.78
N LEU A 40 7.00 6.44 -14.28
CA LEU A 40 6.78 7.03 -12.96
C LEU A 40 7.30 6.15 -11.82
N LYS A 41 7.11 4.83 -11.92
CA LYS A 41 7.64 3.87 -10.95
C LYS A 41 9.17 3.90 -10.88
N GLU A 42 9.85 4.17 -11.99
CA GLU A 42 11.31 4.22 -12.07
C GLU A 42 11.90 5.55 -11.57
N VAL A 43 11.21 6.68 -11.80
CA VAL A 43 11.79 8.01 -11.59
C VAL A 43 11.24 8.72 -10.33
N SER A 44 10.08 8.31 -9.81
CA SER A 44 9.44 9.01 -8.70
C SER A 44 10.22 8.84 -7.38
N PRO A 45 10.54 9.92 -6.65
CA PRO A 45 11.15 9.85 -5.32
C PRO A 45 10.15 9.50 -4.21
N LYS A 46 8.85 9.49 -4.53
CA LYS A 46 7.78 9.24 -3.57
C LYS A 46 7.56 7.75 -3.34
N ARG A 47 7.28 7.38 -2.09
CA ARG A 47 6.89 6.01 -1.77
C ARG A 47 5.51 5.71 -2.33
N MET A 48 5.52 4.95 -3.43
CA MET A 48 4.37 4.69 -4.24
C MET A 48 3.79 3.30 -3.98
N ILE A 49 2.46 3.23 -3.94
CA ILE A 49 1.70 1.98 -4.01
C ILE A 49 0.80 2.04 -5.23
N ILE A 50 0.80 0.96 -6.02
CA ILE A 50 -0.06 0.83 -7.20
C ILE A 50 -1.18 -0.15 -6.87
N VAL A 51 -2.42 0.30 -7.05
CA VAL A 51 -3.62 -0.51 -6.92
C VAL A 51 -4.50 -0.44 -8.16
N ALA A 52 -5.30 -1.48 -8.37
CA ALA A 52 -6.32 -1.52 -9.42
C ALA A 52 -7.60 -2.23 -8.92
N PRO A 53 -8.77 -2.01 -9.56
CA PRO A 53 -10.03 -2.63 -9.13
C PRO A 53 -10.12 -4.13 -9.43
N THR A 54 -9.42 -4.62 -10.47
CA THR A 54 -9.46 -6.03 -10.91
C THR A 54 -8.08 -6.68 -10.86
N GLY A 55 -8.05 -8.02 -10.73
CA GLY A 55 -6.79 -8.78 -10.66
C GLY A 55 -5.91 -8.62 -11.90
N VAL A 56 -6.51 -8.68 -13.10
CA VAL A 56 -5.79 -8.51 -14.37
C VAL A 56 -5.22 -7.10 -14.51
N ALA A 57 -5.99 -6.07 -14.14
CA ALA A 57 -5.51 -4.68 -14.16
C ALA A 57 -4.35 -4.49 -13.16
N ALA A 58 -4.44 -5.08 -11.97
CA ALA A 58 -3.39 -5.01 -10.96
C ALA A 58 -2.07 -5.65 -11.46
N ILE A 59 -2.15 -6.84 -12.07
CA ILE A 59 -0.98 -7.52 -12.64
C ILE A 59 -0.36 -6.67 -13.77
N ASN A 60 -1.19 -6.13 -14.67
CA ASN A 60 -0.72 -5.30 -15.79
C ASN A 60 -0.08 -3.98 -15.35
N ALA A 61 -0.61 -3.37 -14.29
CA ALA A 61 -0.06 -2.16 -13.68
C ALA A 61 1.20 -2.43 -12.84
N GLY A 62 1.53 -3.70 -12.56
CA GLY A 62 2.61 -4.08 -11.66
C GLY A 62 2.32 -3.68 -10.21
N GLY A 63 1.07 -3.89 -9.78
CA GLY A 63 0.56 -3.58 -8.45
C GLY A 63 -0.35 -4.68 -7.91
N VAL A 64 -1.24 -4.31 -6.98
CA VAL A 64 -2.16 -5.25 -6.31
C VAL A 64 -3.61 -4.79 -6.42
N THR A 65 -4.59 -5.62 -6.07
CA THR A 65 -5.99 -5.15 -6.07
C THR A 65 -6.28 -4.23 -4.90
N ILE A 66 -7.19 -3.25 -5.06
CA ILE A 66 -7.66 -2.36 -3.99
C ILE A 66 -8.11 -3.18 -2.77
N HIS A 67 -8.96 -4.19 -3.00
CA HIS A 67 -9.49 -5.09 -1.98
C HIS A 67 -8.36 -5.82 -1.23
N SER A 68 -7.37 -6.35 -1.94
CA SER A 68 -6.23 -7.04 -1.29
C SER A 68 -5.33 -6.10 -0.49
N PHE A 69 -5.09 -4.87 -0.99
CA PHE A 69 -4.21 -3.94 -0.30
C PHE A 69 -4.87 -3.39 0.96
N PHE A 70 -6.08 -2.89 0.86
CA PHE A 70 -6.78 -2.28 1.99
C PHE A 70 -7.56 -3.29 2.85
N GLN A 71 -7.52 -4.58 2.48
CA GLN A 71 -8.31 -5.66 3.10
C GLN A 71 -9.79 -5.28 3.21
N LEU A 72 -10.33 -4.71 2.14
CA LEU A 72 -11.72 -4.29 2.04
C LEU A 72 -12.57 -5.46 1.53
N PRO A 73 -13.78 -5.67 2.09
CA PRO A 73 -14.72 -6.64 1.54
C PRO A 73 -15.30 -6.14 0.21
N PHE A 74 -15.88 -7.06 -0.57
CA PHE A 74 -16.45 -6.75 -1.89
C PHE A 74 -17.81 -6.05 -1.86
N GLY A 75 -18.50 -6.05 -0.71
CA GLY A 75 -19.81 -5.41 -0.55
C GLY A 75 -19.75 -3.88 -0.56
N PRO A 76 -20.91 -3.19 -0.62
CA PRO A 76 -20.97 -1.74 -0.59
C PRO A 76 -20.43 -1.20 0.74
N TYR A 77 -19.74 -0.06 0.67
CA TYR A 77 -19.28 0.69 1.83
C TYR A 77 -20.26 1.82 2.15
N ILE A 78 -20.87 1.77 3.34
CA ILE A 78 -21.76 2.85 3.77
C ILE A 78 -20.95 3.79 4.68
N PRO A 79 -20.72 5.05 4.26
CA PRO A 79 -20.06 6.02 5.12
C PRO A 79 -20.91 6.22 6.38
N SER A 80 -20.34 5.88 7.53
CA SER A 80 -21.06 5.87 8.80
C SER A 80 -21.50 7.29 9.18
N ALA A 81 -22.78 7.60 9.03
CA ALA A 81 -23.40 8.71 9.75
C ALA A 81 -23.43 8.33 11.24
N ASN A 82 -22.74 9.11 12.08
CA ASN A 82 -22.61 8.96 13.54
C ASN A 82 -21.61 7.88 14.02
N ARG A 83 -20.40 8.33 14.34
CA ARG A 83 -19.35 7.57 15.05
C ARG A 83 -19.64 7.30 16.53
N GLU A 84 -20.88 7.49 17.00
CA GLU A 84 -21.26 7.41 18.42
C GLU A 84 -22.28 6.29 18.75
N GLY A 85 -22.74 5.51 17.77
CA GLY A 85 -23.75 4.47 17.98
C GLY A 85 -23.21 3.05 17.93
N ASN A 86 -23.33 2.32 19.04
CA ASN A 86 -23.01 0.90 19.26
C ASN A 86 -23.83 -0.09 18.39
N GLN A 87 -23.75 -0.04 17.05
CA GLN A 87 -24.28 -1.11 16.18
C GLN A 87 -23.36 -1.40 14.99
N SER A 88 -22.55 -2.46 15.15
CA SER A 88 -22.21 -3.46 14.13
C SER A 88 -22.10 -3.00 12.66
N ASN A 89 -21.02 -2.30 12.30
CA ASN A 89 -20.43 -2.39 10.95
C ASN A 89 -18.92 -2.65 11.09
N ASN A 90 -18.58 -3.92 11.30
CA ASN A 90 -17.24 -4.46 11.46
C ASN A 90 -16.45 -4.44 10.12
N TYR A 91 -16.24 -3.28 9.50
CA TYR A 91 -15.17 -3.12 8.50
C TYR A 91 -13.81 -2.91 9.20
N MET A 92 -13.56 -3.65 10.29
CA MET A 92 -12.45 -3.45 11.21
C MET A 92 -11.42 -4.59 11.11
N ASN A 93 -10.83 -4.76 9.94
CA ASN A 93 -9.63 -5.60 9.82
C ASN A 93 -8.46 -4.91 10.55
N LYS A 94 -7.89 -5.58 11.56
CA LYS A 94 -6.67 -5.13 12.22
C LYS A 94 -5.50 -5.40 11.28
N PHE A 95 -4.88 -4.34 10.77
CA PHE A 95 -3.65 -4.47 10.00
C PHE A 95 -2.46 -4.92 10.86
N SER A 96 -1.57 -5.68 10.24
CA SER A 96 -0.26 -6.00 10.83
C SER A 96 0.56 -4.72 11.02
N ARG A 97 1.55 -4.75 11.92
CA ARG A 97 2.44 -3.60 12.14
C ARG A 97 3.15 -3.16 10.85
N ASP A 98 3.65 -4.11 10.07
CA ASP A 98 4.32 -3.83 8.81
C ASP A 98 3.37 -3.14 7.82
N LYS A 99 2.12 -3.59 7.75
CA LYS A 99 1.11 -2.97 6.89
C LYS A 99 0.77 -1.55 7.33
N ILE A 100 0.67 -1.31 8.63
CA ILE A 100 0.48 0.04 9.19
C ILE A 100 1.67 0.93 8.84
N ASN A 101 2.90 0.42 8.92
CA ASN A 101 4.10 1.16 8.56
C ASN A 101 4.16 1.49 7.06
N ILE A 102 3.73 0.56 6.19
CA ILE A 102 3.57 0.82 4.75
C ILE A 102 2.57 1.96 4.52
N ILE A 103 1.39 1.90 5.15
CA ILE A 103 0.35 2.93 4.98
C ILE A 103 0.84 4.30 5.50
N ARG A 104 1.52 4.33 6.66
CA ARG A 104 2.04 5.56 7.25
C ARG A 104 3.12 6.22 6.42
N SER A 105 3.98 5.42 5.78
CA SER A 105 5.09 5.92 4.97
C SER A 105 4.75 6.10 3.49
N MET A 106 3.49 5.87 3.09
CA MET A 106 3.04 6.05 1.72
C MET A 106 2.82 7.54 1.39
N ASP A 107 3.44 7.98 0.30
CA ASP A 107 3.33 9.36 -0.19
C ASP A 107 2.36 9.48 -1.37
N LEU A 108 2.32 8.44 -2.22
CA LEU A 108 1.56 8.42 -3.46
C LEU A 108 0.81 7.09 -3.62
N LEU A 109 -0.51 7.16 -3.78
CA LEU A 109 -1.35 6.02 -4.14
C LEU A 109 -1.78 6.17 -5.61
N VAL A 110 -1.39 5.22 -6.44
CA VAL A 110 -1.84 5.13 -7.83
C VAL A 110 -3.01 4.18 -7.92
N ILE A 111 -4.11 4.63 -8.52
CA ILE A 111 -5.29 3.82 -8.83
C ILE A 111 -5.39 3.72 -10.34
N ASP A 112 -4.99 2.59 -10.90
CA ASP A 112 -5.18 2.30 -12.33
C ASP A 112 -6.60 1.77 -12.61
N GLU A 113 -7.12 2.06 -13.80
CA GLU A 113 -8.51 1.78 -14.20
C GLU A 113 -9.57 2.36 -13.22
N VAL A 114 -9.37 3.61 -12.77
CA VAL A 114 -10.25 4.31 -11.81
C VAL A 114 -11.70 4.42 -12.29
N SER A 115 -11.98 4.34 -13.59
CA SER A 115 -13.34 4.35 -14.13
C SER A 115 -14.20 3.19 -13.62
N MET A 116 -13.59 2.06 -13.22
CA MET A 116 -14.28 0.93 -12.61
C MET A 116 -14.41 1.03 -11.08
N VAL A 117 -13.84 2.06 -10.46
CA VAL A 117 -13.86 2.25 -9.00
C VAL A 117 -15.15 2.96 -8.61
N ARG A 118 -15.87 2.40 -7.64
CA ARG A 118 -17.07 3.03 -7.10
C ARG A 118 -16.75 4.17 -6.13
N ALA A 119 -17.65 5.14 -6.02
CA ALA A 119 -17.55 6.26 -5.05
C ALA A 119 -17.33 5.79 -3.60
N ASP A 120 -18.10 4.78 -3.17
CA ASP A 120 -18.03 4.21 -1.82
C ASP A 120 -16.68 3.55 -1.53
N LEU A 121 -16.12 2.87 -2.53
CA LEU A 121 -14.82 2.23 -2.41
C LEU A 121 -13.69 3.26 -2.24
N LEU A 122 -13.79 4.42 -2.92
CA LEU A 122 -12.82 5.50 -2.77
C LEU A 122 -12.93 6.17 -1.39
N ASP A 123 -14.13 6.34 -0.85
CA ASP A 123 -14.33 6.81 0.53
C ASP A 123 -13.82 5.79 1.57
N ALA A 124 -14.01 4.49 1.31
CA ALA A 124 -13.44 3.44 2.17
C ALA A 124 -11.90 3.50 2.21
N ILE A 125 -11.25 3.75 1.07
CA ILE A 125 -9.81 4.01 1.01
C ILE A 125 -9.45 5.22 1.86
N SER A 126 -10.20 6.33 1.73
CA SER A 126 -9.97 7.54 2.53
C SER A 126 -10.05 7.24 4.02
N ASP A 127 -11.09 6.57 4.50
CA ASP A 127 -11.28 6.23 5.91
C ASP A 127 -10.14 5.37 6.47
N VAL A 128 -9.65 4.39 5.69
CA VAL A 128 -8.50 3.58 6.08
C VAL A 128 -7.23 4.43 6.20
N LEU A 129 -6.97 5.31 5.23
CA LEU A 129 -5.79 6.18 5.26
C LEU A 129 -5.87 7.21 6.40
N CYS A 130 -7.04 7.81 6.63
CA CYS A 130 -7.27 8.73 7.73
C CYS A 130 -7.06 8.04 9.10
N ARG A 131 -7.48 6.77 9.22
CA ARG A 131 -7.32 6.00 10.46
C ARG A 131 -5.85 5.77 10.83
N TYR A 132 -5.00 5.48 9.85
CA TYR A 132 -3.63 5.00 10.09
C TYR A 132 -2.54 6.06 9.85
N LYS A 133 -2.82 7.11 9.07
CA LYS A 133 -1.87 8.18 8.71
C LYS A 133 -2.27 9.54 9.35
N ASP A 134 -3.30 10.21 8.84
CA ASP A 134 -3.74 11.52 9.35
C ASP A 134 -5.27 11.66 9.31
N ARG A 135 -5.89 11.84 10.47
CA ARG A 135 -7.37 11.93 10.59
C ARG A 135 -7.95 13.24 10.10
N THR A 136 -7.13 14.26 9.92
CA THR A 136 -7.57 15.64 9.62
C THR A 136 -7.60 15.95 8.12
N LYS A 137 -6.98 15.11 7.31
CA LYS A 137 -6.86 15.30 5.86
C LYS A 137 -7.56 14.16 5.12
N PRO A 138 -8.29 14.45 4.02
CA PRO A 138 -8.76 13.42 3.10
C PRO A 138 -7.62 12.49 2.68
N PHE A 139 -7.91 11.20 2.53
CA PHE A 139 -6.92 10.17 2.18
C PHE A 139 -5.68 10.13 3.09
N GLY A 140 -5.79 10.61 4.34
CA GLY A 140 -4.65 10.71 5.25
C GLY A 140 -3.50 11.59 4.72
N GLY A 141 -3.81 12.56 3.86
CA GLY A 141 -2.82 13.41 3.18
C GLY A 141 -1.92 12.64 2.22
N VAL A 142 -2.36 11.50 1.69
CA VAL A 142 -1.67 10.76 0.62
C VAL A 142 -2.06 11.37 -0.72
N GLN A 143 -1.09 11.69 -1.57
CA GLN A 143 -1.39 12.14 -2.93
C GLN A 143 -1.99 10.99 -3.74
N LEU A 144 -2.96 11.30 -4.60
CA LEU A 144 -3.61 10.31 -5.46
C LEU A 144 -3.21 10.56 -6.90
N LEU A 145 -2.87 9.50 -7.62
CA LEU A 145 -2.85 9.46 -9.07
C LEU A 145 -3.95 8.53 -9.54
N LEU A 146 -5.01 9.11 -10.09
CA LEU A 146 -6.15 8.38 -10.65
C LEU A 146 -5.91 8.24 -12.15
N ILE A 147 -5.81 7.01 -12.67
CA ILE A 147 -5.59 6.73 -14.08
C ILE A 147 -6.81 6.00 -14.62
N GLY A 148 -7.38 6.47 -15.73
CA GLY A 148 -8.49 5.76 -16.38
C GLY A 148 -9.05 6.51 -17.57
N ASP A 149 -10.10 5.96 -18.17
CA ASP A 149 -10.85 6.60 -19.25
C ASP A 149 -12.33 6.48 -18.93
N LEU A 150 -12.99 7.62 -18.67
CA LEU A 150 -14.38 7.67 -18.21
C LEU A 150 -15.38 7.11 -19.21
N GLN A 151 -14.99 7.08 -20.48
CA GLN A 151 -15.81 6.61 -21.59
C GLN A 151 -15.67 5.09 -21.78
N GLN A 152 -14.81 4.43 -21.01
CA GLN A 152 -14.73 2.97 -20.94
C GLN A 152 -15.78 2.44 -19.94
N LEU A 153 -15.49 1.32 -19.29
CA LEU A 153 -16.46 0.63 -18.45
C LEU A 153 -16.69 1.42 -17.17
N ALA A 154 -17.98 1.73 -16.94
CA ALA A 154 -18.50 2.26 -15.70
C ALA A 154 -18.36 1.24 -14.56
N PRO A 155 -18.36 1.70 -13.30
CA PRO A 155 -18.27 0.78 -12.18
C PRO A 155 -19.54 -0.08 -12.10
N VAL A 156 -19.36 -1.37 -11.83
CA VAL A 156 -20.46 -2.34 -11.72
C VAL A 156 -21.02 -2.30 -10.30
N ALA A 157 -22.31 -2.00 -10.19
CA ALA A 157 -23.08 -2.13 -8.95
C ALA A 157 -24.37 -2.88 -9.24
N LYS A 158 -24.67 -3.92 -8.45
CA LYS A 158 -25.96 -4.62 -8.53
C LYS A 158 -27.07 -3.70 -8.04
N GLU A 159 -28.32 -3.94 -8.44
CA GLU A 159 -29.46 -3.12 -8.02
C GLU A 159 -29.60 -3.06 -6.49
N GLU A 160 -29.40 -4.19 -5.81
CA GLU A 160 -29.40 -4.27 -4.35
C GLU A 160 -28.32 -3.38 -3.71
N GLU A 161 -27.11 -3.37 -4.28
CA GLU A 161 -26.00 -2.55 -3.80
C GLU A 161 -26.27 -1.07 -4.06
N TRP A 162 -26.79 -0.72 -5.25
CA TRP A 162 -27.13 0.65 -5.59
C TRP A 162 -28.29 1.19 -4.73
N ASN A 163 -29.26 0.36 -4.37
CA ASN A 163 -30.34 0.75 -3.48
C ASN A 163 -29.85 1.20 -2.10
N LEU A 164 -28.72 0.66 -1.63
CA LEU A 164 -28.06 1.09 -0.39
C LEU A 164 -27.22 2.36 -0.59
N LEU A 165 -26.57 2.50 -1.74
CA LEU A 165 -25.63 3.59 -2.01
C LEU A 165 -26.31 4.89 -2.45
N LYS A 166 -27.46 4.82 -3.12
CA LYS A 166 -28.16 5.98 -3.71
C LYS A 166 -28.58 7.05 -2.69
N GLU A 167 -28.73 6.68 -1.41
CA GLU A 167 -29.04 7.63 -0.32
C GLU A 167 -27.81 8.46 0.08
N HIS A 168 -26.60 7.99 -0.22
CA HIS A 168 -25.35 8.61 0.20
C HIS A 168 -24.55 9.23 -0.94
N TYR A 169 -24.77 8.76 -2.17
CA TYR A 169 -24.00 9.12 -3.35
C TYR A 169 -24.93 9.47 -4.52
N PRO A 170 -24.66 10.55 -5.28
CA PRO A 170 -25.42 10.89 -6.49
C PRO A 170 -25.29 9.84 -7.60
N SER A 171 -24.15 9.15 -7.67
CA SER A 171 -23.90 8.06 -8.61
C SER A 171 -22.87 7.07 -8.06
N THR A 172 -22.64 6.00 -8.81
CA THR A 172 -21.59 5.02 -8.49
C THR A 172 -20.19 5.48 -8.88
N PHE A 173 -20.02 6.55 -9.66
CA PHE A 173 -18.71 6.93 -10.19
C PHE A 173 -17.76 7.47 -9.11
N PHE A 174 -16.46 7.17 -9.22
CA PHE A 174 -15.44 7.60 -8.26
C PHE A 174 -15.44 9.12 -7.98
N PHE A 175 -15.81 9.95 -8.97
CA PHE A 175 -15.85 11.41 -8.81
C PHE A 175 -16.97 11.92 -7.89
N ASP A 176 -17.88 11.03 -7.50
CA ASP A 176 -18.92 11.29 -6.50
C ASP A 176 -18.52 10.89 -5.08
N SER A 177 -17.29 10.41 -4.89
CA SER A 177 -16.67 10.24 -3.56
C SER A 177 -16.69 11.53 -2.78
N LYS A 178 -17.09 11.45 -1.50
CA LYS A 178 -17.11 12.61 -0.59
C LYS A 178 -15.70 13.10 -0.33
N ALA A 179 -14.78 12.17 -0.05
CA ALA A 179 -13.38 12.50 0.21
C ALA A 179 -12.70 13.17 -1.00
N LEU A 180 -12.99 12.71 -2.22
CA LEU A 180 -12.42 13.33 -3.42
C LEU A 180 -13.00 14.72 -3.68
N ARG A 181 -14.30 14.94 -3.43
CA ARG A 181 -14.96 16.25 -3.57
C ARG A 181 -14.48 17.28 -2.54
N GLU A 182 -14.10 16.83 -1.34
CA GLU A 182 -13.46 17.67 -0.32
C GLU A 182 -12.01 18.04 -0.68
N SER A 183 -11.42 17.36 -1.67
CA SER A 183 -10.01 17.52 -2.05
C SER A 183 -9.83 18.32 -3.34
N ASN A 184 -8.73 19.05 -3.44
CA ASN A 184 -8.31 19.69 -4.69
C ASN A 184 -7.57 18.70 -5.58
N TYR A 185 -7.95 18.62 -6.85
CA TYR A 185 -7.29 17.79 -7.84
C TYR A 185 -7.33 18.41 -9.23
N TYR A 186 -6.29 18.16 -10.01
CA TYR A 186 -6.19 18.58 -11.41
C TYR A 186 -6.45 17.42 -12.35
N CYS A 187 -6.82 17.73 -13.59
CA CYS A 187 -7.05 16.75 -14.63
C CYS A 187 -6.07 16.96 -15.78
N ILE A 188 -5.43 15.91 -16.28
CA ILE A 188 -4.60 15.95 -17.48
C ILE A 188 -5.16 14.93 -18.47
N GLU A 189 -5.58 15.39 -19.65
CA GLU A 189 -6.02 14.49 -20.73
C GLU A 189 -4.89 14.25 -21.73
N LEU A 190 -4.51 12.99 -21.89
CA LEU A 190 -3.60 12.54 -22.93
C LEU A 190 -4.31 12.49 -24.28
N THR A 191 -3.86 13.30 -25.23
CA THR A 191 -4.53 13.47 -26.54
C THR A 191 -3.93 12.63 -27.66
N GLN A 192 -2.63 12.33 -27.60
CA GLN A 192 -1.92 11.60 -28.64
C GLN A 192 -2.23 10.10 -28.58
N VAL A 193 -2.89 9.57 -29.62
CA VAL A 193 -3.25 8.16 -29.76
C VAL A 193 -2.17 7.42 -30.54
N TYR A 194 -1.55 6.41 -29.95
CA TYR A 194 -0.48 5.63 -30.59
C TYR A 194 -0.98 4.30 -31.19
N ARG A 195 -2.24 3.91 -30.93
CA ARG A 195 -2.75 2.57 -31.22
C ARG A 195 -3.37 2.41 -32.61
N GLN A 196 -4.14 3.41 -33.07
CA GLN A 196 -4.82 3.37 -34.38
C GLN A 196 -4.12 4.27 -35.39
N SER A 197 -4.02 3.83 -36.64
CA SER A 197 -3.42 4.57 -37.75
C SER A 197 -4.44 5.24 -38.68
N ASP A 198 -5.69 4.78 -38.68
CA ASP A 198 -6.75 5.29 -39.55
C ASP A 198 -7.50 6.47 -38.90
N SER A 199 -7.35 7.66 -39.51
CA SER A 199 -7.98 8.89 -39.06
C SER A 199 -9.51 8.87 -39.15
N SER A 200 -10.07 8.15 -40.13
CA SER A 200 -11.52 8.06 -40.31
C SER A 200 -12.16 7.23 -39.18
N PHE A 201 -11.58 6.08 -38.86
CA PHE A 201 -12.02 5.24 -37.76
C PHE A 201 -11.78 5.88 -36.39
N ILE A 202 -10.67 6.61 -36.21
CA ILE A 202 -10.44 7.39 -34.98
C ILE A 202 -11.54 8.44 -34.79
N ASN A 203 -11.92 9.16 -35.84
CA ASN A 203 -12.99 10.16 -35.77
C ASN A 203 -14.33 9.51 -35.45
N LEU A 204 -14.64 8.37 -36.06
CA LEU A 204 -15.84 7.58 -35.75
C LEU A 204 -15.87 7.15 -34.27
N LEU A 205 -14.77 6.62 -33.75
CA LEU A 205 -14.67 6.24 -32.33
C LEU A 205 -14.78 7.45 -31.40
N ASN A 206 -14.24 8.61 -31.80
CA ASN A 206 -14.36 9.85 -31.04
C ASN A 206 -15.80 10.37 -31.03
N ASN A 207 -16.51 10.29 -32.15
CA ASN A 207 -17.93 10.66 -32.24
C ASN A 207 -18.77 9.82 -31.27
N ILE A 208 -18.50 8.51 -31.17
CA ILE A 208 -19.15 7.63 -30.20
C ILE A 208 -18.76 8.01 -28.77
N ARG A 209 -17.46 8.19 -28.50
CA ARG A 209 -16.91 8.58 -27.20
C ARG A 209 -17.53 9.89 -26.68
N GLU A 210 -17.69 10.87 -27.55
CA GLU A 210 -18.15 12.21 -27.18
C GLU A 210 -19.67 12.35 -27.31
N ASN A 211 -20.37 11.25 -27.57
CA ASN A 211 -21.81 11.19 -27.78
C ASN A 211 -22.31 12.09 -28.94
N ARG A 212 -21.41 12.44 -29.88
CA ARG A 212 -21.67 13.16 -31.13
C ARG A 212 -22.04 12.17 -32.22
N PHE A 213 -23.14 11.46 -31.98
CA PHE A 213 -23.58 10.37 -32.83
C PHE A 213 -24.63 10.87 -33.83
N ASP A 214 -24.16 11.24 -35.02
CA ASP A 214 -25.01 11.61 -36.16
C ASP A 214 -25.47 10.38 -36.94
N ASP A 215 -26.46 10.58 -37.82
CA ASP A 215 -27.02 9.50 -38.63
C ASP A 215 -25.98 8.94 -39.61
N ASP A 216 -25.01 9.75 -40.02
CA ASP A 216 -23.86 9.34 -40.85
C ASP A 216 -22.94 8.36 -40.10
N THR A 217 -22.62 8.62 -38.83
CA THR A 217 -21.84 7.70 -37.98
C THR A 217 -22.57 6.37 -37.79
N LEU A 218 -23.89 6.39 -37.55
CA LEU A 218 -24.69 5.17 -37.42
C LEU A 218 -24.74 4.40 -38.75
N HIS A 219 -24.90 5.12 -39.86
CA HIS A 219 -24.92 4.51 -41.19
C HIS A 219 -23.59 3.83 -41.49
N CYS A 220 -22.47 4.52 -41.26
CA CYS A 220 -21.12 3.98 -41.46
C CYS A 220 -20.85 2.74 -40.60
N LEU A 221 -21.25 2.76 -39.32
CA LEU A 221 -21.16 1.58 -38.45
C LEU A 221 -22.01 0.42 -38.96
N ASN A 222 -23.27 0.68 -39.34
CA ASN A 222 -24.20 -0.35 -39.76
C ASN A 222 -23.89 -0.92 -41.16
N GLN A 223 -23.00 -0.30 -41.94
CA GLN A 223 -22.41 -0.94 -43.12
C GLN A 223 -21.58 -2.19 -42.76
N ARG A 224 -21.14 -2.29 -41.50
CA ARG A 224 -20.43 -3.46 -40.96
C ARG A 224 -21.36 -4.54 -40.39
N TYR A 225 -22.68 -4.33 -40.44
CA TYR A 225 -23.65 -5.36 -40.09
C TYR A 225 -23.78 -6.37 -41.23
N ILE A 226 -23.37 -7.61 -40.95
CA ILE A 226 -23.45 -8.72 -41.89
C ILE A 226 -24.30 -9.80 -41.22
N PRO A 227 -25.56 -10.00 -41.66
CA PRO A 227 -26.44 -11.00 -41.07
C PRO A 227 -25.87 -12.41 -41.27
N ASP A 228 -25.98 -13.24 -40.24
CA ASP A 228 -25.53 -14.64 -40.23
C ASP A 228 -24.06 -14.83 -40.64
N PHE A 229 -23.21 -13.84 -40.35
CA PHE A 229 -21.79 -13.92 -40.65
C PHE A 229 -21.12 -15.06 -39.89
N THR A 230 -20.70 -16.08 -40.63
CA THR A 230 -19.82 -17.14 -40.13
C THR A 230 -18.39 -16.84 -40.56
N PRO A 231 -17.48 -16.52 -39.62
CA PRO A 231 -16.09 -16.26 -39.97
C PRO A 231 -15.44 -17.53 -40.54
N ASP A 232 -14.60 -17.36 -41.56
CA ASP A 232 -13.73 -18.43 -42.03
C ASP A 232 -12.72 -18.79 -40.93
N ASP A 233 -12.51 -20.09 -40.72
CA ASP A 233 -11.61 -20.65 -39.67
C ASP A 233 -10.11 -20.25 -39.83
N GLY A 234 -9.78 -19.50 -40.88
CA GLY A 234 -8.44 -18.98 -41.17
C GLY A 234 -8.24 -17.48 -40.91
N GLN A 235 -9.30 -16.71 -40.66
CA GLN A 235 -9.22 -15.23 -40.56
C GLN A 235 -9.15 -14.70 -39.11
N GLY A 236 -9.08 -15.58 -38.11
CA GLY A 236 -8.75 -15.19 -36.73
C GLY A 236 -9.80 -14.35 -35.98
N TYR A 237 -11.05 -14.29 -36.46
CA TYR A 237 -12.11 -13.49 -35.81
C TYR A 237 -12.34 -13.90 -34.36
N ILE A 238 -12.41 -12.91 -33.48
CA ILE A 238 -12.83 -13.07 -32.09
C ILE A 238 -14.22 -12.46 -31.86
N THR A 239 -15.09 -13.19 -31.16
CA THR A 239 -16.43 -12.70 -30.82
C THR A 239 -16.40 -11.97 -29.47
N LEU A 240 -16.80 -10.70 -29.46
CA LEU A 240 -16.97 -9.90 -28.26
C LEU A 240 -18.42 -9.97 -27.80
N THR A 241 -18.64 -10.59 -26.64
CA THR A 241 -19.96 -10.83 -26.04
C THR A 241 -20.14 -9.98 -24.79
N THR A 242 -21.39 -9.75 -24.37
CA THR A 242 -21.67 -8.94 -23.17
C THR A 242 -21.57 -9.75 -21.88
N HIS A 243 -21.77 -11.07 -21.93
CA HIS A 243 -21.83 -11.93 -20.74
C HIS A 243 -20.83 -13.11 -20.79
N ASN A 244 -20.24 -13.43 -19.64
CA ASN A 244 -19.21 -14.48 -19.54
C ASN A 244 -19.74 -15.87 -19.90
N TYR A 245 -21.01 -16.17 -19.59
CA TYR A 245 -21.60 -17.46 -19.93
C TYR A 245 -21.71 -17.65 -21.45
N GLN A 246 -22.00 -16.59 -22.22
CA GLN A 246 -22.11 -16.64 -23.68
C GLN A 246 -20.73 -16.94 -24.30
N ALA A 247 -19.70 -16.22 -23.86
CA ALA A 247 -18.32 -16.47 -24.29
C ALA A 247 -17.89 -17.91 -24.00
N GLN A 248 -18.18 -18.40 -22.79
CA GLN A 248 -17.80 -19.75 -22.38
C GLN A 248 -18.55 -20.82 -23.15
N GLN A 249 -19.86 -20.64 -23.38
CA GLN A 249 -20.66 -21.57 -24.18
C GLN A 249 -20.13 -21.67 -25.62
N LEU A 250 -19.81 -20.54 -26.25
CA LEU A 250 -19.27 -20.50 -27.62
C LEU A 250 -17.89 -21.16 -27.70
N ASN A 251 -17.00 -20.85 -26.75
CA ASN A 251 -15.67 -21.47 -26.69
C ASN A 251 -15.77 -22.99 -26.48
N ASN A 252 -16.60 -23.44 -25.54
CA ASN A 252 -16.77 -24.87 -25.26
C ASN A 252 -17.35 -25.61 -26.46
N ARG A 253 -18.36 -25.02 -27.14
CA ARG A 253 -18.96 -25.60 -28.35
C ARG A 253 -17.93 -25.75 -29.46
N LYS A 254 -17.19 -24.68 -29.77
CA LYS A 254 -16.16 -24.68 -30.83
C LYS A 254 -15.02 -25.64 -30.50
N LEU A 255 -14.60 -25.73 -29.24
CA LEU A 255 -13.61 -26.71 -28.82
C LEU A 255 -14.12 -28.16 -28.94
N ALA A 256 -15.40 -28.40 -28.60
CA ALA A 256 -16.01 -29.72 -28.73
C ALA A 256 -16.13 -30.17 -30.20
N GLU A 257 -16.48 -29.27 -31.11
CA GLU A 257 -16.61 -29.50 -32.56
C GLU A 257 -15.28 -29.89 -33.23
N LEU A 258 -14.14 -29.49 -32.67
CA LEU A 258 -12.84 -29.82 -33.24
C LEU A 258 -12.53 -31.33 -33.17
N PRO A 259 -12.09 -31.95 -34.27
CA PRO A 259 -11.66 -33.33 -34.28
C PRO A 259 -10.35 -33.50 -33.49
N GLY A 260 -10.08 -34.73 -33.07
CA GLY A 260 -8.83 -35.09 -32.40
C GLY A 260 -8.91 -35.11 -30.88
N LYS A 261 -7.79 -35.53 -30.28
CA LYS A 261 -7.67 -35.74 -28.84
C LYS A 261 -7.57 -34.41 -28.09
N SER A 262 -8.33 -34.28 -27.01
CA SER A 262 -8.21 -33.17 -26.07
C SER A 262 -7.01 -33.36 -25.13
N TYR A 263 -6.29 -32.29 -24.87
CA TYR A 263 -5.19 -32.24 -23.91
C TYR A 263 -5.50 -31.22 -22.83
N THR A 264 -5.35 -31.63 -21.58
CA THR A 264 -5.57 -30.76 -20.41
C THR A 264 -4.24 -30.49 -19.73
N PHE A 265 -3.92 -29.21 -19.56
CA PHE A 265 -2.73 -28.77 -18.83
C PHE A 265 -3.14 -28.16 -17.51
N ASN A 266 -2.58 -28.67 -16.41
CA ASN A 266 -2.83 -28.14 -15.08
C ASN A 266 -1.81 -27.05 -14.74
N ALA A 267 -2.29 -25.93 -14.21
CA ALA A 267 -1.44 -24.86 -13.72
C ALA A 267 -0.68 -25.30 -12.46
N GLU A 268 0.57 -24.87 -12.34
CA GLU A 268 1.38 -25.03 -11.13
C GLU A 268 1.23 -23.78 -10.28
N ILE A 269 0.62 -23.93 -9.10
CA ILE A 269 0.29 -22.82 -8.22
C ILE A 269 1.07 -22.98 -6.93
N ASN A 270 1.92 -22.00 -6.63
CA ASN A 270 2.76 -22.01 -5.44
C ASN A 270 2.39 -20.85 -4.52
N ASN A 271 2.29 -21.13 -3.22
CA ASN A 271 1.98 -20.17 -2.16
C ASN A 271 0.64 -19.44 -2.38
N ASP A 272 0.58 -18.13 -2.09
CA ASP A 272 -0.66 -17.35 -2.05
C ASP A 272 -0.99 -16.73 -3.43
N PHE A 273 -1.84 -17.41 -4.18
CA PHE A 273 -2.40 -16.92 -5.44
C PHE A 273 -3.92 -17.16 -5.48
N PRO A 274 -4.76 -16.13 -5.28
CA PRO A 274 -6.22 -16.32 -5.21
C PRO A 274 -6.86 -16.76 -6.52
N GLU A 275 -7.82 -17.68 -6.47
CA GLU A 275 -8.50 -18.24 -7.66
C GLU A 275 -9.16 -17.19 -8.55
N TYR A 276 -9.82 -16.19 -7.96
CA TYR A 276 -10.47 -15.10 -8.69
C TYR A 276 -9.49 -14.19 -9.46
N SER A 277 -8.18 -14.32 -9.19
CA SER A 277 -7.12 -13.54 -9.82
C SER A 277 -6.34 -14.34 -10.86
N TYR A 278 -6.69 -15.60 -11.12
CA TYR A 278 -6.00 -16.42 -12.10
C TYR A 278 -5.98 -15.75 -13.49
N PRO A 279 -4.80 -15.60 -14.10
CA PRO A 279 -4.65 -14.92 -15.38
C PRO A 279 -5.17 -15.77 -16.55
N THR A 280 -5.16 -17.09 -16.39
CA THR A 280 -5.75 -18.06 -17.33
C THR A 280 -6.36 -19.24 -16.57
N ASP A 281 -6.97 -20.17 -17.29
CA ASP A 281 -7.66 -21.32 -16.72
C ASP A 281 -6.68 -22.25 -15.99
N GLN A 282 -7.02 -22.64 -14.76
CA GLN A 282 -6.25 -23.60 -13.97
C GLN A 282 -6.17 -24.96 -14.68
N HIS A 283 -7.28 -25.38 -15.29
CA HIS A 283 -7.39 -26.56 -16.14
C HIS A 283 -7.56 -26.08 -17.58
N LEU A 284 -6.44 -25.93 -18.29
CA LEU A 284 -6.43 -25.43 -19.66
C LEU A 284 -6.64 -26.60 -20.62
N GLU A 285 -7.86 -26.71 -21.15
CA GLU A 285 -8.23 -27.73 -22.13
C GLU A 285 -8.05 -27.20 -23.56
N LEU A 286 -7.27 -27.92 -24.39
CA LEU A 286 -6.91 -27.51 -25.74
C LEU A 286 -6.90 -28.69 -26.72
N LYS A 287 -7.13 -28.39 -28.00
CA LYS A 287 -7.07 -29.35 -29.12
C LYS A 287 -6.25 -28.79 -30.28
N CYS A 288 -5.75 -29.68 -31.14
CA CYS A 288 -5.19 -29.27 -32.42
C CYS A 288 -6.26 -28.56 -33.23
N GLY A 289 -5.93 -27.42 -33.84
CA GLY A 289 -6.86 -26.54 -34.55
C GLY A 289 -7.60 -25.54 -33.67
N ALA A 290 -7.42 -25.55 -32.34
CA ALA A 290 -8.06 -24.58 -31.45
C ALA A 290 -7.56 -23.15 -31.69
N GLN A 291 -8.49 -22.19 -31.69
CA GLN A 291 -8.17 -20.77 -31.68
C GLN A 291 -7.89 -20.34 -30.23
N VAL A 292 -6.70 -19.80 -30.02
CA VAL A 292 -6.21 -19.37 -28.72
C VAL A 292 -5.75 -17.94 -28.76
N MET A 293 -5.80 -17.27 -27.62
CA MET A 293 -5.26 -15.94 -27.41
C MET A 293 -4.16 -16.00 -26.36
N PHE A 294 -3.07 -15.28 -26.62
CA PHE A 294 -2.00 -15.10 -25.66
C PHE A 294 -2.45 -14.15 -24.53
N VAL A 295 -2.27 -14.53 -23.28
CA VAL A 295 -2.67 -13.74 -22.09
C VAL A 295 -1.49 -13.03 -21.39
N LYS A 296 -0.29 -13.13 -21.96
CA LYS A 296 0.94 -12.50 -21.47
C LYS A 296 1.80 -12.06 -22.64
N ASN A 297 2.65 -11.06 -22.43
CA ASN A 297 3.70 -10.69 -23.38
C ASN A 297 4.85 -11.68 -23.28
N ASP A 298 5.53 -11.94 -24.41
CA ASP A 298 6.68 -12.85 -24.46
C ASP A 298 7.83 -12.35 -23.57
N SER A 299 8.18 -13.13 -22.54
CA SER A 299 9.20 -12.77 -21.56
C SER A 299 10.63 -13.04 -22.05
N SER A 300 10.80 -13.76 -23.17
CA SER A 300 12.13 -14.16 -23.69
C SER A 300 12.94 -13.01 -24.32
N GLY A 301 12.32 -11.84 -24.50
CA GLY A 301 12.92 -10.70 -25.20
C GLY A 301 12.88 -10.80 -26.74
N GLU A 302 12.44 -11.93 -27.29
CA GLU A 302 12.24 -12.12 -28.74
C GLU A 302 10.95 -11.45 -29.25
N HIS A 303 10.06 -11.04 -28.33
CA HIS A 303 8.79 -10.36 -28.64
C HIS A 303 7.91 -11.12 -29.66
N ARG A 304 7.91 -12.46 -29.62
CA ARG A 304 7.19 -13.32 -30.59
C ARG A 304 5.67 -13.18 -30.48
N TYR A 305 5.17 -12.87 -29.28
CA TYR A 305 3.76 -12.66 -29.02
C TYR A 305 3.55 -11.58 -27.95
N TYR A 306 2.32 -11.06 -27.92
CA TYR A 306 1.86 -10.05 -26.98
C TYR A 306 0.49 -10.43 -26.43
N ASN A 307 0.13 -9.89 -25.26
CA ASN A 307 -1.17 -10.09 -24.64
C ASN A 307 -2.30 -9.61 -25.57
N GLY A 308 -3.18 -10.53 -25.96
CA GLY A 308 -4.24 -10.32 -26.95
C GLY A 308 -3.96 -10.90 -28.33
N LYS A 309 -2.72 -11.32 -28.66
CA LYS A 309 -2.41 -11.95 -29.95
C LYS A 309 -3.22 -13.23 -30.11
N ILE A 310 -3.93 -13.37 -31.23
CA ILE A 310 -4.69 -14.57 -31.59
C ILE A 310 -3.79 -15.50 -32.42
N GLY A 311 -3.98 -16.80 -32.25
CA GLY A 311 -3.35 -17.81 -33.08
C GLY A 311 -4.10 -19.13 -33.06
N LYS A 312 -3.66 -20.06 -33.89
CA LYS A 312 -4.24 -21.40 -34.05
C LYS A 312 -3.22 -22.46 -33.67
N ILE A 313 -3.63 -23.43 -32.86
CA ILE A 313 -2.77 -24.56 -32.50
C ILE A 313 -2.58 -25.46 -33.72
N VAL A 314 -1.36 -25.57 -34.22
CA VAL A 314 -1.01 -26.49 -35.33
C VAL A 314 -0.44 -27.82 -34.84
N PHE A 315 0.11 -27.82 -33.62
CA PHE A 315 0.66 -29.01 -33.00
C PHE A 315 0.48 -28.96 -31.50
N ILE A 316 0.06 -30.09 -30.91
CA ILE A 316 -0.14 -30.23 -29.48
C ILE A 316 0.14 -31.65 -29.03
N ASN A 317 0.92 -31.78 -27.97
CA ASN A 317 1.14 -33.01 -27.22
C ASN A 317 1.26 -32.67 -25.72
N PRO A 318 1.45 -33.65 -24.81
CA PRO A 318 1.51 -33.39 -23.37
C PRO A 318 2.63 -32.43 -22.92
N ASN A 319 3.66 -32.19 -23.74
CA ASN A 319 4.86 -31.42 -23.38
C ASN A 319 5.10 -30.20 -24.28
N LYS A 320 4.43 -30.10 -25.43
CA LYS A 320 4.72 -29.10 -26.47
C LYS A 320 3.44 -28.61 -27.13
N ILE A 321 3.34 -27.29 -27.27
CA ILE A 321 2.28 -26.60 -27.99
C ILE A 321 2.94 -25.68 -29.02
N THR A 322 2.53 -25.78 -30.27
CA THR A 322 2.92 -24.85 -31.34
C THR A 322 1.70 -24.11 -31.83
N VAL A 323 1.76 -22.78 -31.78
CA VAL A 323 0.70 -21.87 -32.24
C VAL A 323 1.21 -21.13 -33.47
N VAL A 324 0.41 -21.09 -34.53
CA VAL A 324 0.66 -20.21 -35.67
C VAL A 324 -0.18 -18.94 -35.49
N GLY A 325 0.47 -17.78 -35.50
CA GLY A 325 -0.20 -16.49 -35.50
C GLY A 325 -0.80 -16.14 -36.87
N GLU A 326 -1.59 -15.08 -36.95
CA GLU A 326 -2.14 -14.57 -38.22
C GLU A 326 -1.06 -14.17 -39.24
N ASP A 327 0.14 -13.84 -38.75
CA ASP A 327 1.34 -13.54 -39.52
C ASP A 327 2.02 -14.79 -40.14
N GLY A 328 1.47 -15.99 -39.90
CA GLY A 328 2.02 -17.25 -40.39
C GLY A 328 3.25 -17.74 -39.62
N ASN A 329 3.69 -17.00 -38.59
CA ASN A 329 4.84 -17.35 -37.77
C ASN A 329 4.46 -18.48 -36.79
N GLU A 330 5.26 -19.56 -36.80
CA GLU A 330 5.17 -20.63 -35.82
C GLU A 330 5.83 -20.21 -34.50
N ILE A 331 5.05 -20.28 -33.42
CA ILE A 331 5.46 -19.92 -32.07
C ILE A 331 5.39 -21.19 -31.23
N GLN A 332 6.55 -21.67 -30.79
CA GLN A 332 6.61 -22.69 -29.75
C GLN A 332 6.27 -22.04 -28.41
N VAL A 333 5.17 -22.46 -27.80
CA VAL A 333 4.67 -21.86 -26.57
C VAL A 333 5.28 -22.59 -25.38
N GLU A 334 5.89 -21.83 -24.48
CA GLU A 334 6.45 -22.30 -23.22
C GLU A 334 5.55 -21.90 -22.06
N LYS A 335 5.71 -22.57 -20.92
CA LYS A 335 5.01 -22.17 -19.69
C LYS A 335 5.55 -20.83 -19.22
N GLU A 336 4.65 -19.93 -18.91
CA GLU A 336 4.94 -18.62 -18.37
C GLU A 336 4.52 -18.56 -16.90
N THR A 337 5.23 -17.75 -16.11
CA THR A 337 4.92 -17.59 -14.68
C THR A 337 4.42 -16.18 -14.39
N TRP A 338 3.30 -16.06 -13.69
CA TRP A 338 2.77 -14.82 -13.15
C TRP A 338 3.02 -14.79 -11.65
N SER A 339 3.44 -13.63 -11.15
CA SER A 339 3.68 -13.39 -9.74
C SER A 339 2.53 -12.58 -9.14
N ASN A 340 1.96 -13.08 -8.04
CA ASN A 340 1.14 -12.28 -7.14
C ASN A 340 2.08 -11.54 -6.19
N VAL A 341 2.16 -10.22 -6.32
CA VAL A 341 3.07 -9.40 -5.51
C VAL A 341 2.39 -8.90 -4.25
N LYS A 342 3.15 -8.73 -3.18
CA LYS A 342 2.76 -8.00 -1.98
C LYS A 342 3.81 -6.94 -1.67
N TYR A 343 3.32 -5.79 -1.24
CA TYR A 343 4.19 -4.73 -0.73
C TYR A 343 4.72 -5.10 0.65
N THR A 344 6.03 -5.05 0.79
CA THR A 344 6.76 -5.25 2.03
C THR A 344 7.81 -4.16 2.18
N ILE A 345 8.39 -4.05 3.38
CA ILE A 345 9.46 -3.09 3.64
C ILE A 345 10.78 -3.85 3.56
N ASN A 346 11.71 -3.36 2.74
CA ASN A 346 13.06 -3.91 2.71
C ASN A 346 13.76 -3.63 4.06
N PRO A 347 14.30 -4.64 4.76
CA PRO A 347 14.90 -4.45 6.09
C PRO A 347 16.15 -3.57 6.08
N GLU A 348 16.88 -3.49 4.97
CA GLU A 348 18.12 -2.71 4.83
C GLU A 348 17.84 -1.29 4.33
N THR A 349 17.16 -1.15 3.18
CA THR A 349 16.92 0.16 2.57
C THR A 349 15.74 0.92 3.19
N LYS A 350 14.88 0.19 3.92
CA LYS A 350 13.59 0.67 4.45
C LYS A 350 12.61 1.14 3.38
N GLU A 351 12.87 0.85 2.11
CA GLU A 351 11.98 1.20 1.02
C GLU A 351 10.87 0.18 0.87
N ILE A 352 9.74 0.63 0.30
CA ILE A 352 8.65 -0.26 -0.07
C ILE A 352 9.12 -1.05 -1.29
N THR A 353 9.15 -2.38 -1.16
CA THR A 353 9.54 -3.30 -2.22
C THR A 353 8.45 -4.33 -2.44
N GLU A 354 8.40 -4.86 -3.66
CA GLU A 354 7.47 -5.91 -4.04
C GLU A 354 8.12 -7.27 -3.76
N THR A 355 7.43 -8.11 -3.00
CA THR A 355 7.81 -9.51 -2.78
C THR A 355 6.78 -10.41 -3.42
N ILE A 356 7.23 -11.56 -3.92
CA ILE A 356 6.35 -12.54 -4.55
C ILE A 356 5.66 -13.34 -3.44
N ALA A 357 4.35 -13.15 -3.29
CA ALA A 357 3.53 -13.87 -2.33
C ALA A 357 3.09 -15.25 -2.85
N GLY A 358 2.94 -15.37 -4.18
CA GLY A 358 2.65 -16.62 -4.84
C GLY A 358 2.92 -16.55 -6.34
N THR A 359 3.04 -17.72 -6.95
CA THR A 359 3.25 -17.84 -8.39
C THR A 359 2.20 -18.76 -9.00
N PHE A 360 1.76 -18.39 -10.19
CA PHE A 360 0.92 -19.21 -11.06
C PHE A 360 1.72 -19.48 -12.32
N SER A 361 1.95 -20.74 -12.68
CA SER A 361 2.70 -21.13 -13.88
C SER A 361 1.85 -21.99 -14.80
N GLN A 362 1.70 -21.57 -16.05
CA GLN A 362 0.85 -22.21 -17.04
C GLN A 362 1.25 -21.74 -18.45
N TYR A 363 0.85 -22.47 -19.48
CA TYR A 363 0.93 -21.94 -20.84
C TYR A 363 0.12 -20.62 -20.95
N PRO A 364 0.67 -19.53 -21.51
CA PRO A 364 0.02 -18.22 -21.60
C PRO A 364 -1.08 -18.18 -22.67
N LEU A 365 -1.94 -19.19 -22.70
CA LEU A 365 -2.99 -19.37 -23.69
C LEU A 365 -4.36 -19.46 -23.02
N LYS A 366 -5.39 -19.04 -23.74
CA LYS A 366 -6.80 -19.27 -23.43
C LYS A 366 -7.58 -19.47 -24.73
N THR A 367 -8.60 -20.32 -24.73
CA THR A 367 -9.51 -20.45 -25.88
C THR A 367 -10.16 -19.12 -26.20
N ALA A 368 -10.16 -18.72 -27.46
CA ALA A 368 -10.46 -17.34 -27.85
C ALA A 368 -11.31 -17.21 -29.11
N TRP A 369 -12.31 -18.07 -29.28
CA TRP A 369 -13.39 -17.79 -30.25
C TRP A 369 -14.30 -16.67 -29.74
N ALA A 370 -14.44 -16.57 -28.43
CA ALA A 370 -15.21 -15.53 -27.79
C ALA A 370 -14.62 -15.07 -26.46
N ILE A 371 -14.73 -13.77 -26.19
CA ILE A 371 -14.45 -13.16 -24.91
C ILE A 371 -15.53 -12.15 -24.56
N THR A 372 -15.61 -11.78 -23.29
CA THR A 372 -16.50 -10.68 -22.88
C THR A 372 -15.88 -9.34 -23.24
N ILE A 373 -16.70 -8.34 -23.57
CA ILE A 373 -16.27 -6.94 -23.75
C ILE A 373 -15.43 -6.46 -22.55
N HIS A 374 -15.82 -6.83 -21.31
CA HIS A 374 -15.06 -6.49 -20.11
C HIS A 374 -13.63 -7.04 -20.11
N LYS A 375 -13.44 -8.33 -20.45
CA LYS A 375 -12.12 -8.95 -20.54
C LYS A 375 -11.32 -8.51 -21.78
N SER A 376 -11.98 -7.89 -22.75
CA SER A 376 -11.33 -7.33 -23.94
C SER A 376 -10.64 -5.98 -23.68
N GLN A 377 -10.92 -5.34 -22.55
CA GLN A 377 -10.38 -4.02 -22.23
C GLN A 377 -8.85 -4.05 -22.21
N GLY A 378 -8.23 -3.04 -22.81
CA GLY A 378 -6.79 -2.95 -22.99
C GLY A 378 -6.25 -3.76 -24.17
N LEU A 379 -6.93 -4.82 -24.62
CA LEU A 379 -6.54 -5.65 -25.76
C LEU A 379 -6.80 -4.96 -27.11
N THR A 380 -6.19 -5.48 -28.17
CA THR A 380 -6.33 -5.01 -29.55
C THR A 380 -6.42 -6.22 -30.47
N PHE A 381 -7.37 -6.21 -31.41
CA PHE A 381 -7.62 -7.28 -32.37
C PHE A 381 -7.57 -6.76 -33.80
N ASP A 382 -7.16 -7.62 -34.71
CA ASP A 382 -7.22 -7.37 -36.16
C ASP A 382 -8.66 -7.54 -36.66
N HIS A 383 -9.30 -8.65 -36.32
CA HIS A 383 -10.67 -8.97 -36.72
C HIS A 383 -11.56 -9.30 -35.51
N ALA A 384 -12.71 -8.63 -35.36
CA ALA A 384 -13.64 -8.93 -34.28
C ALA A 384 -15.11 -8.86 -34.71
N ILE A 385 -15.88 -9.80 -34.17
CA ILE A 385 -17.35 -9.85 -34.29
C ILE A 385 -17.91 -9.26 -33.01
N ILE A 386 -18.73 -8.22 -33.10
CA ILE A 386 -19.34 -7.57 -31.94
C ILE A 386 -20.82 -7.90 -31.90
N ASP A 387 -21.25 -8.43 -30.75
CA ASP A 387 -22.65 -8.45 -30.37
C ASP A 387 -22.96 -7.24 -29.49
N ALA A 388 -23.44 -6.18 -30.15
CA ALA A 388 -23.80 -4.92 -29.52
C ALA A 388 -25.28 -4.86 -29.11
N SER A 389 -26.11 -5.82 -29.57
CA SER A 389 -27.56 -5.81 -29.31
C SER A 389 -27.92 -5.90 -27.84
N ALA A 390 -27.09 -6.61 -27.06
CA ALA A 390 -27.26 -6.83 -25.63
C ALA A 390 -26.46 -5.85 -24.76
N ALA A 391 -25.89 -4.77 -25.32
CA ALA A 391 -25.12 -3.80 -24.54
C ALA A 391 -26.04 -3.11 -23.51
N PHE A 392 -25.73 -3.29 -22.23
CA PHE A 392 -26.59 -2.90 -21.10
C PHE A 392 -25.97 -1.80 -20.24
N SER A 393 -24.70 -1.45 -20.46
CA SER A 393 -24.01 -0.41 -19.70
C SER A 393 -23.37 0.63 -20.61
N HIS A 394 -23.28 1.87 -20.10
CA HIS A 394 -22.51 2.93 -20.75
C HIS A 394 -21.08 2.48 -21.05
N GLY A 395 -20.52 2.95 -22.18
CA GLY A 395 -19.15 2.67 -22.60
C GLY A 395 -18.90 1.27 -23.18
N GLN A 396 -19.79 0.27 -23.01
CA GLN A 396 -19.56 -1.09 -23.53
C GLN A 396 -19.39 -1.13 -25.05
N VAL A 397 -20.28 -0.45 -25.80
CA VAL A 397 -20.20 -0.40 -27.26
C VAL A 397 -18.90 0.27 -27.70
N TYR A 398 -18.54 1.41 -27.09
CA TYR A 398 -17.27 2.09 -27.36
C TYR A 398 -16.05 1.21 -27.07
N VAL A 399 -16.06 0.52 -25.92
CA VAL A 399 -14.98 -0.41 -25.55
C VAL A 399 -14.84 -1.51 -26.58
N ALA A 400 -15.94 -2.14 -26.99
CA ALA A 400 -15.95 -3.20 -27.99
C ALA A 400 -15.42 -2.71 -29.35
N LEU A 401 -15.96 -1.60 -29.86
CA LEU A 401 -15.55 -1.02 -31.15
C LEU A 401 -14.07 -0.60 -31.16
N SER A 402 -13.59 -0.01 -30.06
CA SER A 402 -12.20 0.43 -29.92
C SER A 402 -11.18 -0.70 -29.77
N ARG A 403 -11.61 -1.97 -29.76
CA ARG A 403 -10.68 -3.12 -29.76
C ARG A 403 -10.13 -3.43 -31.14
N CYS A 404 -10.85 -3.11 -32.21
CA CYS A 404 -10.35 -3.31 -33.58
C CYS A 404 -9.32 -2.25 -33.95
N LYS A 405 -8.37 -2.60 -34.85
CA LYS A 405 -7.41 -1.65 -35.41
C LYS A 405 -8.02 -0.80 -36.53
N THR A 406 -8.90 -1.39 -37.33
CA THR A 406 -9.54 -0.77 -38.50
C THR A 406 -11.05 -1.03 -38.50
N LEU A 407 -11.79 -0.22 -39.26
CA LEU A 407 -13.24 -0.41 -39.44
C LEU A 407 -13.54 -1.68 -40.26
N GLU A 408 -12.65 -2.05 -41.18
CA GLU A 408 -12.79 -3.24 -42.03
C GLU A 408 -12.58 -4.55 -41.28
N GLY A 409 -11.86 -4.53 -40.15
CA GLY A 409 -11.72 -5.68 -39.26
C GLY A 409 -12.96 -5.92 -38.39
N LEU A 410 -13.93 -5.00 -38.41
CA LEU A 410 -15.12 -5.05 -37.58
C LEU A 410 -16.27 -5.76 -38.30
N VAL A 411 -16.96 -6.68 -37.61
CA VAL A 411 -18.26 -7.19 -38.05
C VAL A 411 -19.27 -7.05 -36.93
N LEU A 412 -20.45 -6.52 -37.23
CA LEU A 412 -21.56 -6.45 -36.28
C LEU A 412 -22.49 -7.64 -36.51
N SER A 413 -22.81 -8.37 -35.44
CA SER A 413 -23.80 -9.46 -35.48
C SER A 413 -25.25 -8.96 -35.43
N SER A 414 -25.43 -7.68 -35.09
CA SER A 414 -26.72 -6.99 -35.01
C SER A 414 -26.54 -5.53 -35.40
N PRO A 415 -27.53 -4.88 -36.04
CA PRO A 415 -27.45 -3.45 -36.30
C PRO A 415 -27.41 -2.67 -34.98
N ILE A 416 -26.52 -1.70 -34.90
CA ILE A 416 -26.44 -0.79 -33.75
C ILE A 416 -27.62 0.17 -33.86
N THR A 417 -28.47 0.15 -32.84
CA THR A 417 -29.57 1.10 -32.68
C THR A 417 -29.15 2.28 -31.81
N ARG A 418 -29.87 3.39 -31.92
CA ARG A 418 -29.64 4.58 -31.09
C ARG A 418 -29.78 4.28 -29.58
N ASN A 419 -30.59 3.30 -29.22
CA ASN A 419 -30.84 2.90 -27.83
C ASN A 419 -29.66 2.11 -27.22
N ALA A 420 -28.88 1.40 -28.03
CA ALA A 420 -27.68 0.69 -27.57
C ALA A 420 -26.56 1.67 -27.13
N MET A 421 -26.62 2.93 -27.60
CA MET A 421 -25.72 4.00 -27.18
C MET A 421 -26.26 4.68 -25.92
N ILE A 422 -26.08 4.00 -24.78
CA ILE A 422 -26.47 4.53 -23.47
C ILE A 422 -25.67 5.81 -23.21
N LYS A 423 -26.35 6.95 -23.05
CA LYS A 423 -25.73 8.23 -22.70
C LYS A 423 -25.81 8.42 -21.20
N ASP A 424 -24.65 8.53 -20.55
CA ASP A 424 -24.59 8.94 -19.15
C ASP A 424 -24.27 10.43 -19.07
N LEU A 425 -25.28 11.25 -18.74
CA LEU A 425 -25.15 12.70 -18.62
C LEU A 425 -24.09 13.08 -17.58
N ARG A 426 -23.91 12.28 -16.53
CA ARG A 426 -22.95 12.54 -15.46
C ARG A 426 -21.51 12.47 -15.96
N ILE A 427 -21.22 11.54 -16.87
CA ILE A 427 -19.91 11.44 -17.52
C ILE A 427 -19.67 12.64 -18.44
N GLN A 428 -20.70 13.12 -19.14
CA GLN A 428 -20.58 14.32 -19.98
C GLN A 428 -20.29 15.56 -19.14
N GLU A 429 -21.06 15.78 -18.07
CA GLU A 429 -20.86 16.86 -17.12
C GLU A 429 -19.44 16.83 -16.53
N PHE A 430 -18.99 15.65 -16.07
CA PHE A 430 -17.64 15.52 -15.56
C PHE A 430 -16.58 15.75 -16.63
N SER A 431 -16.78 15.26 -17.87
CA SER A 431 -15.84 15.46 -18.97
C SER A 431 -15.66 16.94 -19.33
N SER A 432 -16.71 17.77 -19.22
CA SER A 432 -16.53 19.23 -19.34
C SER A 432 -15.63 19.80 -18.23
N THR A 433 -15.79 19.32 -16.98
CA THR A 433 -14.93 19.78 -15.88
C THR A 433 -13.47 19.37 -16.02
N VAL A 434 -13.17 18.29 -16.77
CA VAL A 434 -11.79 17.87 -17.04
C VAL A 434 -11.02 18.95 -17.80
N ALA A 435 -11.66 19.61 -18.78
CA ALA A 435 -11.04 20.69 -19.54
C ALA A 435 -10.80 21.93 -18.66
N GLU A 436 -11.76 22.25 -17.78
CA GLU A 436 -11.65 23.38 -16.85
C GLU A 436 -10.59 23.16 -15.77
N LYS A 437 -10.40 21.90 -15.33
CA LYS A 437 -9.41 21.50 -14.32
C LYS A 437 -8.04 21.16 -14.91
N GLN A 438 -7.76 21.52 -16.17
CA GLN A 438 -6.42 21.36 -16.72
C GLN A 438 -5.45 22.33 -16.04
N PRO A 439 -4.36 21.83 -15.45
CA PRO A 439 -3.46 22.70 -14.72
C PRO A 439 -2.66 23.58 -15.67
N GLN A 440 -2.63 24.87 -15.39
CA GLN A 440 -1.73 25.82 -16.04
C GLN A 440 -0.35 25.79 -15.38
N LYS A 441 0.68 26.30 -16.08
CA LYS A 441 2.05 26.36 -15.53
C LYS A 441 2.12 27.17 -14.22
N GLU A 442 1.40 28.29 -14.16
CA GLU A 442 1.34 29.13 -12.95
C GLU A 442 0.74 28.36 -11.76
N GLN A 443 -0.31 27.57 -11.99
CA GLN A 443 -0.92 26.73 -10.95
C GLN A 443 0.02 25.62 -10.48
N LEU A 444 0.85 25.06 -11.37
CA LEU A 444 1.89 24.12 -10.98
C LEU A 444 2.92 24.80 -10.06
N GLU A 445 3.41 25.99 -10.43
CA GLU A 445 4.41 26.72 -9.64
C GLU A 445 3.88 27.08 -8.24
N LEU A 446 2.62 27.53 -8.16
CA LEU A 446 1.94 27.79 -6.90
C LEU A 446 1.77 26.51 -6.06
N ALA A 447 1.24 25.43 -6.63
CA ALA A 447 1.07 24.16 -5.92
C ALA A 447 2.40 23.58 -5.43
N GLN A 448 3.48 23.79 -6.19
CA GLN A 448 4.83 23.40 -5.78
C GLN A 448 5.35 24.25 -4.61
N GLN A 449 5.10 25.56 -4.63
CA GLN A 449 5.47 26.46 -3.55
C GLN A 449 4.68 26.16 -2.27
N GLU A 450 3.37 25.95 -2.39
CA GLU A 450 2.50 25.55 -1.28
C GLU A 450 2.95 24.22 -0.66
N TYR A 451 3.26 23.22 -1.48
CA TYR A 451 3.74 21.93 -0.99
C TYR A 451 5.10 22.03 -0.31
N PHE A 452 6.04 22.79 -0.88
CA PHE A 452 7.33 23.07 -0.25
C PHE A 452 7.15 23.75 1.10
N LEU A 453 6.29 24.77 1.16
CA LEU A 453 5.97 25.49 2.38
C LEU A 453 5.33 24.55 3.41
N GLU A 454 4.35 23.74 3.02
CA GLU A 454 3.68 22.77 3.90
C GLU A 454 4.69 21.83 4.57
N LEU A 455 5.59 21.23 3.78
CA LEU A 455 6.60 20.31 4.31
C LEU A 455 7.65 21.03 5.17
N ALA A 456 8.05 22.25 4.79
CA ALA A 456 8.97 23.06 5.59
C ALA A 456 8.33 23.47 6.93
N LEU A 457 7.05 23.85 6.94
CA LEU A 457 6.31 24.14 8.16
C LEU A 457 6.12 22.88 9.00
N GLU A 458 5.85 21.73 8.38
CA GLU A 458 5.79 20.44 9.08
C GLU A 458 7.11 20.14 9.77
N LEU A 459 8.26 20.37 9.13
CA LEU A 459 9.60 20.16 9.72
C LEU A 459 9.79 20.93 11.04
N PHE A 460 9.23 22.12 11.18
CA PHE A 460 9.34 22.95 12.39
C PHE A 460 8.08 22.99 13.27
N ASN A 461 7.09 22.14 12.98
CA ASN A 461 5.93 21.97 13.86
C ASN A 461 6.27 20.99 14.99
N PHE A 462 6.19 21.45 16.25
CA PHE A 462 6.48 20.63 17.44
C PHE A 462 5.27 20.45 18.37
N GLU A 463 4.08 20.85 17.93
CA GLU A 463 2.85 20.81 18.75
C GLU A 463 2.46 19.38 19.12
N SER A 464 2.55 18.43 18.18
CA SER A 464 2.21 17.03 18.45
C SER A 464 3.15 16.41 19.50
N ILE A 465 4.45 16.70 19.41
CA ILE A 465 5.46 16.22 20.35
C ILE A 465 5.21 16.81 21.74
N GLN A 466 4.87 18.10 21.81
CA GLN A 466 4.51 18.76 23.07
C GLN A 466 3.30 18.10 23.73
N GLN A 467 2.26 17.78 22.96
CA GLN A 467 1.08 17.08 23.47
C GLN A 467 1.43 15.68 24.00
N ARG A 468 2.32 14.93 23.31
CA ARG A 468 2.80 13.63 23.79
C ARG A 468 3.66 13.74 25.03
N LEU A 469 4.54 14.74 25.11
CA LEU A 469 5.35 15.00 26.29
C LEU A 469 4.46 15.38 27.49
N GLN A 470 3.43 16.21 27.26
CA GLN A 470 2.45 16.55 28.29
C GLN A 470 1.69 15.31 28.79
N TYR A 471 1.27 14.43 27.88
CA TYR A 471 0.63 13.16 28.26
C TYR A 471 1.59 12.23 29.01
N ALA A 472 2.85 12.11 28.56
CA ALA A 472 3.88 11.32 29.25
C ALA A 472 4.14 11.85 30.67
N ALA A 473 4.29 13.18 30.82
CA ALA A 473 4.44 13.82 32.12
C ALA A 473 3.23 13.57 33.03
N TYR A 474 2.00 13.62 32.50
CA TYR A 474 0.80 13.28 33.25
C TYR A 474 0.78 11.81 33.73
N MET A 475 1.19 10.87 32.87
CA MET A 475 1.27 9.45 33.25
C MET A 475 2.35 9.19 34.31
N VAL A 476 3.50 9.85 34.20
CA VAL A 476 4.58 9.79 35.19
C VAL A 476 4.12 10.38 36.53
N TYR A 477 3.42 11.53 36.51
CA TYR A 477 2.84 12.10 37.73
C TYR A 477 1.84 11.14 38.40
N THR A 478 0.89 10.63 37.63
CA THR A 478 -0.20 9.79 38.15
C THR A 478 0.29 8.48 38.77
N HIS A 479 1.35 7.88 38.22
CA HIS A 479 1.82 6.56 38.66
C HIS A 479 3.14 6.55 39.41
N LEU A 480 4.02 7.53 39.20
CA LEU A 480 5.40 7.51 39.69
C LEU A 480 5.73 8.63 40.65
N GLN A 481 4.87 9.63 40.88
CA GLN A 481 5.19 10.75 41.77
C GLN A 481 5.64 10.32 43.18
N LYS A 482 5.03 9.28 43.75
CA LYS A 482 5.37 8.78 45.10
C LYS A 482 6.66 7.94 45.12
N LEU A 483 7.01 7.30 44.01
CA LEU A 483 8.14 6.37 43.92
C LEU A 483 9.41 7.07 43.39
N TYR A 484 9.23 8.04 42.49
CA TYR A 484 10.31 8.73 41.77
C TYR A 484 10.01 10.25 41.64
N PRO A 485 10.06 11.02 42.75
CA PRO A 485 9.73 12.44 42.77
C PRO A 485 10.68 13.30 41.92
N GLU A 486 11.96 12.92 41.81
CA GLU A 486 12.95 13.60 40.97
C GLU A 486 12.59 13.45 39.49
N LEU A 487 12.24 12.23 39.04
CA LEU A 487 11.82 11.97 37.66
C LEU A 487 10.56 12.77 37.30
N ASN A 488 9.57 12.81 38.19
CA ASN A 488 8.37 13.61 37.98
C ASN A 488 8.70 15.11 37.79
N THR A 489 9.62 15.62 38.60
CA THR A 489 10.09 17.02 38.49
C THR A 489 10.82 17.26 37.17
N GLN A 490 11.66 16.32 36.73
CA GLN A 490 12.34 16.38 35.43
C GLN A 490 11.33 16.42 34.28
N TYR A 491 10.33 15.54 34.25
CA TYR A 491 9.29 15.53 33.22
C TYR A 491 8.49 16.85 33.16
N ALA A 492 8.16 17.42 34.33
CA ALA A 492 7.46 18.70 34.40
C ALA A 492 8.34 19.85 33.87
N ASN A 493 9.59 19.93 34.33
CA ASN A 493 10.55 20.96 33.90
C ASN A 493 10.84 20.87 32.40
N THR A 494 11.11 19.67 31.88
CA THR A 494 11.35 19.44 30.45
C THR A 494 10.12 19.79 29.63
N ARG A 495 8.89 19.47 30.08
CA ARG A 495 7.65 19.86 29.39
C ARG A 495 7.52 21.37 29.26
N ASP A 496 7.79 22.11 30.32
CA ASP A 496 7.62 23.57 30.35
C ASP A 496 8.75 24.28 29.58
N ALA A 497 9.97 23.75 29.66
CA ALA A 497 11.11 24.20 28.86
C ALA A 497 10.90 23.91 27.36
N PHE A 498 10.41 22.71 27.01
CA PHE A 498 10.13 22.34 25.62
C PHE A 498 9.07 23.26 25.00
N ARG A 499 8.00 23.58 25.74
CA ARG A 499 6.98 24.52 25.27
C ARG A 499 7.55 25.89 24.92
N SER A 500 8.31 26.48 25.83
CA SER A 500 8.81 27.87 25.70
C SER A 500 9.97 27.99 24.70
N VAL A 501 10.89 27.02 24.68
CA VAL A 501 12.12 27.07 23.88
C VAL A 501 11.95 26.44 22.50
N ILE A 502 11.13 25.39 22.38
CA ILE A 502 10.96 24.65 21.12
C ILE A 502 9.62 24.99 20.47
N THR A 503 8.50 24.77 21.16
CA THR A 503 7.16 24.92 20.53
C THR A 503 6.85 26.37 20.16
N GLU A 504 7.00 27.33 21.08
CA GLU A 504 6.71 28.74 20.84
C GLU A 504 7.71 29.41 19.88
N VAL A 505 8.99 29.02 19.95
CA VAL A 505 10.01 29.49 19.00
C VAL A 505 9.74 28.88 17.61
N GLY A 506 9.37 27.60 17.55
CA GLY A 506 8.96 26.90 16.32
C GLY A 506 7.78 27.60 15.64
N GLY A 507 6.73 27.97 16.39
CA GLY A 507 5.59 28.72 15.86
C GLY A 507 5.98 30.09 15.28
N ARG A 508 6.87 30.84 15.96
CA ARG A 508 7.41 32.11 15.44
C ARG A 508 8.29 31.90 14.20
N PHE A 509 9.09 30.84 14.19
CA PHE A 509 9.94 30.46 13.06
C PHE A 509 9.11 30.10 11.82
N GLN A 510 8.02 29.35 12.01
CA GLN A 510 7.05 29.02 10.96
C GLN A 510 6.43 30.28 10.33
N GLN A 511 6.02 31.25 11.16
CA GLN A 511 5.50 32.54 10.65
C GLN A 511 6.55 33.29 9.83
N GLN A 512 7.82 33.26 10.25
CA GLN A 512 8.91 33.88 9.51
C GLN A 512 9.15 33.17 8.17
N LEU A 513 9.25 31.83 8.15
CA LEU A 513 9.42 31.06 6.92
C LEU A 513 8.27 31.30 5.93
N THR A 514 7.04 31.36 6.43
CA THR A 514 5.86 31.68 5.61
C THR A 514 6.04 33.01 4.89
N ARG A 515 6.50 34.06 5.58
CA ARG A 515 6.75 35.38 4.97
C ARG A 515 7.89 35.39 3.96
N MET A 516 8.91 34.55 4.14
CA MET A 516 10.07 34.48 3.24
C MET A 516 9.77 33.68 1.96
N ILE A 517 8.95 32.64 2.08
CA ILE A 517 8.62 31.74 0.96
C ILE A 517 7.46 32.29 0.13
N THR A 518 6.42 32.85 0.77
CA THR A 518 5.23 33.33 0.07
C THR A 518 5.58 34.44 -0.91
N GLY A 519 5.28 34.24 -2.20
CA GLY A 519 5.55 35.23 -3.25
C GLY A 519 7.00 35.30 -3.73
N ASN A 520 7.89 34.42 -3.23
CA ASN A 520 9.26 34.31 -3.74
C ASN A 520 9.34 33.25 -4.85
N PRO A 521 9.63 33.63 -6.11
CA PRO A 521 9.69 32.67 -7.22
C PRO A 521 10.88 31.69 -7.12
N ASN A 522 11.98 32.08 -6.46
CA ASN A 522 13.19 31.26 -6.31
C ASN A 522 13.28 30.53 -4.95
N TYR A 523 12.14 30.29 -4.30
CA TYR A 523 12.05 29.78 -2.93
C TYR A 523 12.86 28.48 -2.64
N ARG A 524 13.17 27.68 -3.67
CA ARG A 524 13.95 26.43 -3.53
C ARG A 524 15.45 26.67 -3.39
N GLU A 525 15.98 27.62 -4.15
CA GLU A 525 17.42 27.89 -4.28
C GLU A 525 17.83 29.20 -3.60
N ASP A 526 16.88 29.90 -3.00
CA ASP A 526 17.15 31.11 -2.23
C ASP A 526 18.05 30.80 -1.03
N GLU A 527 19.29 31.28 -1.09
CA GLU A 527 20.30 31.05 -0.06
C GLU A 527 19.88 31.62 1.30
N ALA A 528 19.08 32.69 1.35
CA ALA A 528 18.61 33.25 2.62
C ALA A 528 17.58 32.33 3.30
N ILE A 529 16.71 31.66 2.52
CA ILE A 529 15.75 30.67 3.03
C ILE A 529 16.51 29.42 3.47
N GLN A 530 17.41 28.91 2.64
CA GLN A 530 18.20 27.71 2.94
C GLN A 530 19.06 27.92 4.18
N GLU A 531 19.78 29.03 4.27
CA GLU A 531 20.58 29.37 5.44
C GLU A 531 19.73 29.53 6.71
N ARG A 532 18.52 30.09 6.59
CA ARG A 532 17.60 30.19 7.72
C ARG A 532 17.17 28.81 8.20
N VAL A 533 16.89 27.89 7.29
CA VAL A 533 16.57 26.49 7.62
C VAL A 533 17.76 25.80 8.28
N ARG A 534 18.98 25.91 7.73
CA ARG A 534 20.20 25.31 8.34
C ARG A 534 20.41 25.78 9.79
N LYS A 535 20.29 27.09 10.03
CA LYS A 535 20.38 27.68 11.38
C LYS A 535 19.25 27.21 12.30
N GLY A 536 18.02 27.13 11.77
CA GLY A 536 16.87 26.62 12.50
C GLY A 536 17.06 25.15 12.91
N VAL A 537 17.44 24.29 11.97
CA VAL A 537 17.74 22.88 12.20
C VAL A 537 18.79 22.70 13.29
N THR A 538 19.92 23.42 13.18
CA THR A 538 21.01 23.36 14.17
C THR A 538 20.52 23.76 15.56
N TYR A 539 19.82 24.90 15.65
CA TYR A 539 19.23 25.39 16.89
C TYR A 539 18.28 24.35 17.52
N PHE A 540 17.32 23.82 16.76
CA PHE A 540 16.34 22.88 17.34
C PHE A 540 16.97 21.54 17.71
N ILE A 541 17.92 21.01 16.94
CA ILE A 541 18.63 19.76 17.30
C ILE A 541 19.36 19.95 18.64
N GLU A 542 20.16 21.01 18.79
CA GLU A 542 20.92 21.25 20.03
C GLU A 542 20.01 21.37 21.26
N HIS A 543 18.89 22.09 21.14
CA HIS A 543 17.97 22.27 22.26
C HIS A 543 17.13 21.02 22.54
N ILE A 544 16.72 20.26 21.52
CA ILE A 544 16.05 18.97 21.69
C ILE A 544 16.98 18.00 22.42
N ASP A 545 18.23 17.87 21.96
CA ASP A 545 19.20 16.96 22.56
C ASP A 545 19.49 17.38 24.01
N SER A 546 19.69 18.67 24.27
CA SER A 546 19.92 19.17 25.63
C SER A 546 18.76 18.88 26.60
N LEU A 547 17.51 19.06 26.15
CA LEU A 547 16.31 18.89 26.99
C LEU A 547 15.88 17.44 27.15
N CYS A 548 16.01 16.62 26.11
CA CYS A 548 15.47 15.27 26.07
C CYS A 548 16.47 14.18 26.45
N THR A 549 17.79 14.37 26.27
CA THR A 549 18.79 13.33 26.59
C THR A 549 18.72 12.91 28.05
N SER A 550 18.65 13.87 28.98
CA SER A 550 18.53 13.60 30.41
C SER A 550 17.23 12.85 30.77
N LEU A 551 16.16 13.08 30.02
CA LEU A 551 14.86 12.47 30.25
C LEU A 551 14.85 11.04 29.71
N GLU A 552 15.46 10.76 28.56
CA GLU A 552 15.61 9.42 28.01
C GLU A 552 16.47 8.50 28.89
N GLU A 553 17.58 9.01 29.44
CA GLU A 553 18.47 8.25 30.34
C GLU A 553 17.78 7.88 31.66
N ASN A 554 17.03 8.82 32.25
CA ASN A 554 16.39 8.64 33.56
C ASN A 554 15.02 7.95 33.49
N SER A 555 14.47 7.70 32.30
CA SER A 555 13.17 7.05 32.12
C SER A 555 13.20 5.52 32.26
N ALA A 556 14.38 4.91 32.38
CA ALA A 556 14.56 3.48 32.55
C ALA A 556 14.33 3.03 34.00
N VAL A 557 13.08 3.10 34.46
CA VAL A 557 12.73 2.88 35.86
C VAL A 557 11.94 1.58 36.08
N GLU A 558 12.26 0.85 37.16
CA GLU A 558 11.51 -0.34 37.55
C GLU A 558 10.18 0.04 38.22
N ILE A 559 9.07 -0.45 37.65
CA ILE A 559 7.70 -0.20 38.11
C ILE A 559 7.07 -1.54 38.43
N ASP A 560 6.69 -1.83 39.67
CA ASP A 560 6.17 -3.15 40.07
C ASP A 560 4.75 -3.42 39.55
N ASN A 561 3.89 -2.39 39.52
CA ASN A 561 2.53 -2.50 39.01
C ASN A 561 2.52 -2.65 37.48
N LYS A 562 2.01 -3.79 37.00
CA LYS A 562 1.93 -4.14 35.57
C LYS A 562 1.11 -3.14 34.74
N GLU A 563 0.02 -2.61 35.27
CA GLU A 563 -0.84 -1.65 34.57
C GLU A 563 -0.17 -0.28 34.46
N SER A 564 0.37 0.21 35.57
CA SER A 564 1.15 1.46 35.61
C SER A 564 2.36 1.39 34.69
N ARG A 565 3.10 0.28 34.70
CA ARG A 565 4.24 0.04 33.80
C ARG A 565 3.81 0.11 32.34
N LYS A 566 2.71 -0.54 31.97
CA LYS A 566 2.20 -0.53 30.60
C LYS A 566 1.75 0.87 30.17
N ALA A 567 1.08 1.62 31.05
CA ALA A 567 0.58 2.95 30.75
C ALA A 567 1.72 3.96 30.56
N VAL A 568 2.70 3.98 31.47
CA VAL A 568 3.90 4.84 31.37
C VAL A 568 4.75 4.48 30.17
N ASN A 569 5.11 3.20 29.98
CA ASN A 569 5.96 2.78 28.86
C ASN A 569 5.32 3.06 27.49
N ASN A 570 3.99 2.95 27.39
CA ASN A 570 3.28 3.29 26.16
C ASN A 570 3.27 4.81 25.90
N ALA A 571 3.08 5.63 26.94
CA ALA A 571 3.11 7.08 26.80
C ALA A 571 4.52 7.59 26.44
N VAL A 572 5.54 7.15 27.19
CA VAL A 572 6.95 7.50 26.96
C VAL A 572 7.42 6.96 25.62
N GLY A 573 7.15 5.69 25.30
CA GLY A 573 7.53 5.09 24.02
C GLY A 573 6.94 5.85 22.82
N LYS A 574 5.68 6.27 22.88
CA LYS A 574 5.05 7.09 21.84
C LYS A 574 5.64 8.48 21.69
N PHE A 575 6.13 9.07 22.78
CA PHE A 575 6.83 10.35 22.76
C PHE A 575 8.22 10.18 22.12
N THR A 576 9.00 9.20 22.59
CA THR A 576 10.33 8.89 22.04
C THR A 576 10.30 8.51 20.56
N GLU A 577 9.30 7.72 20.13
CA GLU A 577 9.09 7.39 18.71
C GLU A 577 8.91 8.66 17.85
N GLU A 578 8.08 9.61 18.30
CA GLU A 578 7.80 10.84 17.53
C GLU A 578 8.98 11.82 17.59
N LEU A 579 9.67 11.88 18.73
CA LEU A 579 10.89 12.69 18.90
C LEU A 579 12.01 12.21 17.98
N HIS A 580 12.27 10.91 17.94
CA HIS A 580 13.27 10.30 17.06
C HIS A 580 12.96 10.59 15.59
N LEU A 581 11.70 10.41 15.17
CA LEU A 581 11.28 10.76 13.81
C LEU A 581 11.60 12.21 13.49
N LYS A 582 11.35 13.12 14.42
CA LYS A 582 11.62 14.55 14.26
C LYS A 582 13.12 14.85 14.15
N GLN A 583 13.93 14.29 15.04
CA GLN A 583 15.39 14.46 15.01
C GLN A 583 15.98 13.98 13.68
N GLU A 584 15.57 12.82 13.17
CA GLU A 584 16.06 12.29 11.90
C GLU A 584 15.63 13.16 10.71
N THR A 585 14.40 13.67 10.69
CA THR A 585 13.97 14.63 9.66
C THR A 585 14.73 15.95 9.71
N LEU A 586 15.05 16.45 10.91
CA LEU A 586 15.88 17.66 11.09
C LEU A 586 17.32 17.42 10.61
N LYS A 587 17.94 16.30 11.02
CA LYS A 587 19.30 15.92 10.60
C LYS A 587 19.42 15.83 9.08
N ALA A 588 18.43 15.25 8.41
CA ALA A 588 18.41 15.17 6.95
C ALA A 588 18.40 16.53 6.24
N CYS A 589 17.95 17.59 6.93
CA CYS A 589 17.89 18.95 6.41
C CYS A 589 19.03 19.86 6.87
N GLN A 590 20.11 19.33 7.47
CA GLN A 590 21.26 20.12 7.93
C GLN A 590 21.99 20.88 6.81
N ASN A 591 22.05 20.30 5.61
CA ASN A 591 22.69 20.94 4.45
C ASN A 591 21.73 21.84 3.66
N GLY A 592 20.47 21.91 4.06
CA GLY A 592 19.40 22.61 3.35
C GLY A 592 18.14 21.75 3.25
N PHE A 593 17.01 22.41 2.99
CA PHE A 593 15.73 21.75 2.79
C PHE A 593 15.53 21.37 1.34
N SER A 594 15.25 20.09 1.11
CA SER A 594 14.75 19.57 -0.16
C SER A 594 13.56 18.65 0.09
N VAL A 595 12.55 18.74 -0.78
CA VAL A 595 11.33 17.91 -0.68
C VAL A 595 11.69 16.42 -0.68
N VAL A 596 12.56 16.02 -1.61
CA VAL A 596 12.99 14.62 -1.76
C VAL A 596 13.77 14.13 -0.53
N GLY A 597 14.71 14.94 -0.02
CA GLY A 597 15.49 14.59 1.17
C GLY A 597 14.61 14.45 2.41
N TYR A 598 13.68 15.38 2.61
CA TYR A 598 12.73 15.35 3.74
C TYR A 598 11.80 14.14 3.69
N LEU A 599 11.17 13.86 2.55
CA LEU A 599 10.26 12.71 2.40
C LEU A 599 11.00 11.38 2.61
N SER A 600 12.20 11.24 2.03
CA SER A 600 13.03 10.04 2.21
C SER A 600 13.39 9.82 3.69
N ALA A 601 13.81 10.86 4.40
CA ALA A 601 14.17 10.80 5.81
C ALA A 601 12.96 10.48 6.70
N LYS A 602 11.84 11.17 6.50
CA LYS A 602 10.58 10.95 7.23
C LYS A 602 10.11 9.51 7.09
N ALA A 603 10.21 8.96 5.88
CA ALA A 603 9.73 7.63 5.59
C ALA A 603 10.67 6.53 6.13
N LYS A 604 11.99 6.77 6.17
CA LYS A 604 12.96 5.89 6.86
C LYS A 604 12.72 5.89 8.37
N ALA A 605 12.62 7.07 8.98
CA ALA A 605 12.46 7.24 10.41
C ALA A 605 11.11 6.72 10.95
N SER A 606 10.04 6.75 10.13
CA SER A 606 8.73 6.18 10.49
C SER A 606 8.72 4.65 10.62
N ILE A 607 9.73 3.98 10.06
CA ILE A 607 9.84 2.51 10.05
C ILE A 607 10.82 2.04 11.12
N GLU A 608 11.82 2.86 11.44
CA GLU A 608 12.77 2.55 12.50
C GLU A 608 12.09 2.68 13.86
N PRO A 609 12.10 1.63 14.70
CA PRO A 609 11.85 1.86 16.11
C PRO A 609 12.94 2.80 16.64
N PRO A 610 12.62 3.73 17.56
CA PRO A 610 13.65 4.51 18.25
C PRO A 610 14.67 3.51 18.78
N ALA A 611 15.95 3.78 18.53
CA ALA A 611 17.03 2.92 19.01
C ALA A 611 16.80 2.72 20.50
N SER A 612 16.26 1.54 20.86
CA SER A 612 16.12 1.22 22.27
C SER A 612 17.53 1.36 22.82
N THR A 613 17.69 2.09 23.91
CA THR A 613 18.80 1.99 24.85
C THR A 613 18.88 0.57 25.45
N LYS A 614 18.64 -0.48 24.66
CA LYS A 614 19.50 -1.64 24.70
C LYS A 614 20.88 -1.17 24.25
N LYS A 615 21.66 -0.66 25.22
CA LYS A 615 23.05 -1.09 25.29
C LYS A 615 23.00 -2.59 25.04
N ARG A 616 23.36 -3.00 23.83
CA ARG A 616 23.96 -4.31 23.61
C ARG A 616 24.98 -4.39 24.73
N SER A 617 24.74 -5.27 25.69
CA SER A 617 25.80 -5.78 26.52
C SER A 617 26.77 -6.40 25.53
N GLU A 618 27.74 -5.60 25.10
CA GLU A 618 28.98 -6.12 24.55
C GLU A 618 29.46 -7.11 25.60
N ARG A 619 29.46 -8.38 25.21
CA ARG A 619 30.29 -9.39 25.85
C ARG A 619 31.72 -8.93 25.66
N SER A 620 32.19 -8.06 26.54
CA SER A 620 33.61 -7.93 26.82
C SER A 620 33.96 -9.11 27.72
N SER A 621 34.63 -10.07 27.11
CA SER A 621 35.33 -11.15 27.79
C SER A 621 36.36 -10.56 28.74
N SER A 622 36.00 -10.42 30.01
CA SER A 622 36.94 -10.54 31.11
C SER A 622 36.26 -11.32 32.23
N GLN A 623 36.79 -12.52 32.45
CA GLN A 623 36.22 -13.56 33.29
C GLN A 623 36.20 -13.15 34.76
N THR A 624 35.02 -13.24 35.38
CA THR A 624 34.83 -14.09 36.57
C THR A 624 33.53 -14.86 36.36
N ALA A 625 33.64 -16.17 36.15
CA ALA A 625 32.52 -17.03 35.76
C ALA A 625 31.39 -16.98 36.81
N LYS A 626 30.18 -16.62 36.39
CA LYS A 626 28.93 -16.83 37.15
C LYS A 626 28.15 -17.96 36.48
N VAL A 627 27.66 -18.87 37.31
CA VAL A 627 27.02 -20.13 36.90
C VAL A 627 25.66 -19.84 36.26
N GLU A 628 25.40 -20.38 35.06
CA GLU A 628 24.06 -20.41 34.46
C GLU A 628 23.17 -21.39 35.24
N ILE A 629 22.05 -20.91 35.77
CA ILE A 629 21.12 -21.72 36.58
C ILE A 629 19.93 -22.11 35.73
N SER A 630 19.71 -23.41 35.55
CA SER A 630 18.51 -23.98 34.93
C SER A 630 17.24 -23.61 35.72
N SER A 631 16.11 -23.41 35.03
CA SER A 631 14.80 -23.11 35.63
C SER A 631 14.16 -24.30 36.34
N ASP A 632 14.70 -25.51 36.18
CA ASP A 632 14.18 -26.73 36.77
C ASP A 632 14.70 -26.92 38.20
N ILE A 633 13.87 -27.46 39.10
CA ILE A 633 14.26 -27.72 40.50
C ILE A 633 14.92 -29.09 40.56
N LEU A 634 16.25 -29.14 40.66
CA LEU A 634 17.00 -30.40 40.69
C LEU A 634 16.88 -31.15 42.03
N HIS A 635 16.68 -30.41 43.13
CA HIS A 635 16.56 -30.97 44.49
C HIS A 635 15.32 -30.42 45.22
N PRO A 636 14.14 -31.06 45.07
CA PRO A 636 12.87 -30.57 45.63
C PRO A 636 12.85 -30.47 47.16
N ASP A 637 13.53 -31.36 47.87
CA ASP A 637 13.52 -31.40 49.34
C ASP A 637 14.33 -30.24 49.95
N LEU A 638 15.49 -29.94 49.35
CA LEU A 638 16.28 -28.75 49.69
C LEU A 638 15.53 -27.46 49.34
N TYR A 639 14.85 -27.44 48.20
CA TYR A 639 14.03 -26.32 47.77
C TYR A 639 12.92 -26.01 48.79
N ASN A 640 12.21 -27.02 49.26
CA ASN A 640 11.15 -26.85 50.26
C ASN A 640 11.71 -26.40 51.61
N SER A 641 12.86 -26.92 52.03
CA SER A 641 13.53 -26.53 53.29
C SER A 641 13.96 -25.05 53.28
N ILE A 642 14.62 -24.59 52.21
CA ILE A 642 15.03 -23.19 52.07
C ILE A 642 13.80 -22.28 51.89
N ARG A 643 12.75 -22.74 51.20
CA ARG A 643 11.51 -22.00 51.02
C ARG A 643 10.76 -21.81 52.35
N ASN A 644 10.69 -22.84 53.19
CA ASN A 644 10.05 -22.78 54.50
C ASN A 644 10.83 -21.88 55.44
N TRP A 645 12.16 -22.03 55.51
CA TRP A 645 13.02 -21.11 56.26
C TRP A 645 12.84 -19.65 55.83
N ARG A 646 12.81 -19.39 54.51
CA ARG A 646 12.56 -18.03 53.98
C ARG A 646 11.19 -17.49 54.40
N TYR A 647 10.18 -18.35 54.46
CA TYR A 647 8.82 -17.96 54.85
C TYR A 647 8.73 -17.66 56.36
N GLU A 648 9.27 -18.53 57.21
CA GLU A 648 9.31 -18.31 58.67
C GLU A 648 10.04 -17.02 59.04
N LEU A 649 11.19 -16.77 58.41
CA LEU A 649 11.97 -15.55 58.63
C LEU A 649 11.26 -14.29 58.09
N ALA A 650 10.44 -14.42 57.05
CA ALA A 650 9.60 -13.33 56.54
C ALA A 650 8.45 -12.98 57.48
N VAL A 651 7.83 -14.00 58.08
CA VAL A 651 6.79 -13.82 59.09
C VAL A 651 7.37 -13.19 60.36
N GLU A 652 8.53 -13.65 60.82
CA GLU A 652 9.22 -13.09 62.00
C GLU A 652 9.63 -11.61 61.81
N LYS A 653 10.04 -11.24 60.58
CA LYS A 653 10.47 -9.86 60.27
C LYS A 653 9.37 -8.97 59.70
N GLU A 654 8.14 -9.46 59.58
CA GLU A 654 7.01 -8.77 58.92
C GLU A 654 7.34 -8.25 57.50
N LEU A 655 8.18 -8.97 56.75
CA LEU A 655 8.64 -8.57 55.41
C LEU A 655 8.18 -9.57 54.33
N PRO A 656 7.90 -9.12 53.09
CA PRO A 656 7.57 -10.04 52.00
C PRO A 656 8.73 -11.01 51.69
N PRO A 657 8.50 -12.33 51.49
CA PRO A 657 9.56 -13.34 51.35
C PRO A 657 10.64 -13.07 50.28
N TYR A 658 10.30 -12.35 49.21
CA TYR A 658 11.24 -12.02 48.14
C TYR A 658 12.29 -10.97 48.54
N THR A 659 12.05 -10.20 49.61
CA THR A 659 13.03 -9.23 50.15
C THR A 659 14.14 -9.91 50.94
N ILE A 660 13.88 -11.11 51.48
CA ILE A 660 14.88 -11.95 52.15
C ILE A 660 15.74 -12.68 51.12
N LEU A 661 15.10 -13.39 50.20
CA LEU A 661 15.80 -14.11 49.13
C LEU A 661 14.93 -14.23 47.87
N GLN A 662 15.41 -13.68 46.76
CA GLN A 662 14.70 -13.74 45.48
C GLN A 662 14.57 -15.18 44.97
N GLN A 663 13.53 -15.44 44.17
CA GLN A 663 13.25 -16.79 43.65
C GLN A 663 14.39 -17.36 42.80
N LYS A 664 15.09 -16.51 42.03
CA LYS A 664 16.26 -16.92 41.23
C LYS A 664 17.45 -17.32 42.10
N ALA A 665 17.68 -16.62 43.21
CA ALA A 665 18.73 -16.97 44.16
C ALA A 665 18.43 -18.31 44.85
N LEU A 666 17.17 -18.55 45.21
CA LEU A 666 16.74 -19.82 45.81
C LEU A 666 16.97 -21.00 44.85
N LEU A 667 16.54 -20.88 43.59
CA LEU A 667 16.83 -21.89 42.56
C LEU A 667 18.33 -22.09 42.34
N GLY A 668 19.11 -21.02 42.39
CA GLY A 668 20.56 -21.08 42.29
C GLY A 668 21.20 -21.89 43.39
N ILE A 669 20.82 -21.67 44.65
CA ILE A 669 21.37 -22.42 45.79
C ILE A 669 21.01 -23.90 45.67
N VAL A 670 19.76 -24.20 45.34
CA VAL A 670 19.27 -25.57 45.21
C VAL A 670 20.02 -26.31 44.10
N ASN A 671 20.20 -25.68 42.94
CA ASN A 671 20.75 -26.35 41.76
C ASN A 671 22.29 -26.40 41.75
N THR A 672 22.97 -25.51 42.48
CA THR A 672 24.45 -25.43 42.49
C THR A 672 25.08 -25.98 43.77
N LEU A 673 24.27 -26.23 44.81
CA LEU A 673 24.70 -26.77 46.11
C LEU A 673 26.00 -26.12 46.63
N PRO A 674 26.04 -24.80 46.89
CA PRO A 674 27.27 -24.11 47.24
C PRO A 674 27.86 -24.60 48.58
N THR A 675 29.18 -24.73 48.64
CA THR A 675 29.94 -25.23 49.82
C THR A 675 30.64 -24.14 50.61
N ASN A 676 30.72 -22.93 50.06
CA ASN A 676 31.40 -21.82 50.68
C ASN A 676 30.78 -20.48 50.26
N SER A 677 31.07 -19.43 51.02
CA SER A 677 30.55 -18.08 50.77
C SER A 677 30.95 -17.52 49.40
N LYS A 678 32.06 -18.01 48.81
CA LYS A 678 32.52 -17.58 47.48
C LYS A 678 31.64 -18.16 46.37
N GLU A 679 31.21 -19.41 46.51
CA GLU A 679 30.25 -20.08 45.61
C GLU A 679 28.85 -19.48 45.75
N LEU A 680 28.41 -19.13 46.96
CA LEU A 680 27.16 -18.39 47.17
C LEU A 680 27.14 -17.04 46.46
N LEU A 681 28.26 -16.29 46.47
CA LEU A 681 28.36 -15.00 45.80
C LEU A 681 28.34 -15.12 44.26
N ALA A 682 28.69 -16.31 43.73
CA ALA A 682 28.63 -16.58 42.30
C ALA A 682 27.19 -16.75 41.78
N ILE A 683 26.20 -16.94 42.67
CA ILE A 683 24.80 -17.15 42.34
C ILE A 683 24.08 -15.81 42.06
N PRO A 684 23.46 -15.64 40.88
CA PRO A 684 22.59 -14.51 40.55
C PRO A 684 21.49 -14.26 41.61
N GLY A 685 21.43 -13.04 42.13
CA GLY A 685 20.48 -12.61 43.16
C GLY A 685 21.01 -12.70 44.60
N ILE A 686 22.24 -13.18 44.81
CA ILE A 686 22.93 -13.17 46.11
C ILE A 686 23.99 -12.07 46.12
N GLY A 687 23.76 -11.02 46.89
CA GLY A 687 24.71 -9.92 47.12
C GLY A 687 25.51 -10.10 48.42
N LYS A 688 26.56 -9.29 48.61
CA LYS A 688 27.41 -9.31 49.82
C LYS A 688 26.60 -9.20 51.12
N LYS A 689 25.58 -8.34 51.17
CA LYS A 689 24.66 -8.19 52.32
C LYS A 689 23.85 -9.46 52.64
N VAL A 690 23.49 -10.25 51.63
CA VAL A 690 22.74 -11.51 51.83
C VAL A 690 23.67 -12.56 52.45
N ILE A 691 24.95 -12.58 52.06
CA ILE A 691 25.96 -13.49 52.63
C ILE A 691 26.29 -13.11 54.07
N GLU A 692 26.46 -11.82 54.35
CA GLU A 692 26.70 -11.34 55.72
C GLU A 692 25.55 -11.70 56.67
N ASN A 693 24.30 -11.52 56.22
CA ASN A 693 23.14 -11.73 57.08
C ASN A 693 22.66 -13.18 57.14
N TYR A 694 22.78 -13.93 56.05
CA TYR A 694 22.12 -15.23 55.90
C TYR A 694 23.02 -16.34 55.33
N GLY A 695 24.26 -16.04 54.96
CA GLY A 695 25.17 -16.98 54.29
C GLY A 695 25.49 -18.21 55.12
N SER A 696 25.69 -18.06 56.43
CA SER A 696 25.99 -19.18 57.34
C SER A 696 24.82 -20.16 57.46
N ILE A 697 23.58 -19.66 57.53
CA ILE A 697 22.37 -20.47 57.64
C ILE A 697 22.09 -21.19 56.32
N LEU A 698 22.25 -20.48 55.20
CA LEU A 698 22.06 -21.07 53.86
C LEU A 698 23.07 -22.19 53.58
N LEU A 699 24.35 -22.01 53.93
CA LEU A 699 25.36 -23.08 53.81
C LEU A 699 25.04 -24.28 54.71
N LYS A 700 24.56 -24.03 55.94
CA LYS A 700 24.18 -25.11 56.86
C LYS A 700 23.04 -25.96 56.31
N LEU A 701 22.00 -25.34 55.74
CA LEU A 701 20.88 -26.06 55.12
C LEU A 701 21.31 -26.89 53.90
N VAL A 702 22.26 -26.36 53.11
CA VAL A 702 22.84 -27.10 51.98
C VAL A 702 23.72 -28.26 52.46
N ASP A 703 24.51 -28.07 53.51
CA ASP A 703 25.36 -29.11 54.10
C ASP A 703 24.54 -30.23 54.77
N GLU A 704 23.44 -29.89 55.45
CA GLU A 704 22.51 -30.88 56.03
C GLU A 704 21.88 -31.75 54.93
N PHE A 705 21.47 -31.15 53.81
CA PHE A 705 20.96 -31.89 52.66
C PHE A 705 22.02 -32.75 51.95
N ARG A 706 23.30 -32.36 51.99
CA ARG A 706 24.39 -33.16 51.40
C ARG A 706 24.79 -34.38 52.25
N LYS A 707 24.50 -34.35 53.55
CA LYS A 707 24.91 -35.38 54.52
C LYS A 707 23.81 -36.38 54.85
N GLY A 708 22.55 -36.02 54.59
CA GLY A 708 21.38 -36.90 54.63
C GLY A 708 21.06 -37.44 53.25
#